data_AF-A0A816N985-F1
#
_entry.id   AF-A0A816N985-F1
#
_cell.length_a   1.000
_cell.length_b   1.000
_cell.length_c   1.000
_cell.angle_alpha   90.00
_cell.angle_beta   90.00
_cell.angle_gamma   90.00
#
_symmetry.space_group_name_H-M   'P 1'
#
loop_
_entity.id
_entity.type
_entity.pdbx_description
1 polymer ?
#
loop_
_entity_poly.entity_id
_entity_poly.type
_entity_poly.pdbx_seq_one_letter_code
_entity_poly.pdbx_strand_id
1 'polypeptide(L)'
;MDKEMDQELKWLEAQKIEISVDLFSASKQQLQFLGTVDRNRGLYDGPALERAIYRWYKTDCEELYGRVLDNSGVLSSVNGSCNLQTENLWKRLYPMEPYDLDLDKAISEPVLEKRTTTYDLVSAVKRQCPFYYQVSRAHVDNEVFLQEAVARYKAFLYLIKRNRENSIKLFCVPTYDIDLIWHTHQLHAVSYCKDLTKMIGNVLEHDDTDSDRSKGKKLDTGFSGTTSLWEETFGRRYWKAGAMNRGDTPKPVTTSPYIFLGKKLPSKEDAIKFPEVEVTEVVLEIVGVKNLPDTHQGNVFVVFSKTQPDSLFNTERKLTACGERQVAMFKCEPTGELSFQLMSSKSKTLLGSASLSLSEFLSPVTRLSVEKWLELTTPVQRGKAISLRVAVSFTPPTRSPTVLHLVQARPSLNDSSSTRVVDETETEVISLHMRNHNNARQVIGVKESGETLVLATYDGCVWSLLDAKWSLKQTNNPDGPVFEILGVRMVKVYYGRKLEYETKHWAKLRSEQDFLTAVEFSKQHPYGKAVGLLDLKFGSFEANEKWLVLPGLVSAFILNDLLKKESFCGADQDIVKGNGITVKLEEETMMHMKINGGARCLSKELNSGNMVEEEGGHCGGCGGCGGCGGGSGCGGGGGRCGNMMTNENVTTGGGSCTGGSTGCGGCGGCGGGCGNMMTNENVPSLVAEVPIDAVAA
;
A
#
# COMPACT_ATOMS: atom_id res chain seq x y z
N MET A 1 -28.28 -25.08 -18.51
CA MET A 1 -27.44 -23.89 -18.78
C MET A 1 -26.09 -24.18 -18.16
N ASP A 2 -24.98 -24.07 -18.90
CA ASP A 2 -23.64 -24.27 -18.34
C ASP A 2 -23.41 -23.25 -17.21
N LYS A 3 -22.83 -23.68 -16.07
CA LYS A 3 -22.65 -22.82 -14.88
C LYS A 3 -21.83 -21.58 -15.22
N GLU A 4 -20.82 -21.74 -16.08
CA GLU A 4 -19.97 -20.63 -16.53
C GLU A 4 -20.77 -19.62 -17.37
N MET A 5 -21.72 -20.08 -18.19
CA MET A 5 -22.59 -19.22 -18.98
C MET A 5 -23.60 -18.45 -18.12
N ASP A 6 -24.14 -19.08 -17.07
CA ASP A 6 -25.00 -18.40 -16.09
C ASP A 6 -24.23 -17.32 -15.31
N GLN A 7 -22.99 -17.63 -14.91
CA GLN A 7 -22.09 -16.67 -14.25
C GLN A 7 -21.76 -15.46 -15.14
N GLU A 8 -21.49 -15.69 -16.42
CA GLU A 8 -21.26 -14.60 -17.39
C GLU A 8 -22.52 -13.78 -17.63
N LEU A 9 -23.69 -14.42 -17.71
CA LEU A 9 -24.97 -13.71 -17.85
C LEU A 9 -25.23 -12.79 -16.65
N LYS A 10 -24.95 -13.24 -15.42
CA LYS A 10 -25.06 -12.43 -14.20
C LYS A 10 -24.07 -11.26 -14.20
N TRP A 11 -22.85 -11.47 -14.71
CA TRP A 11 -21.89 -10.37 -14.89
C TRP A 11 -22.42 -9.32 -15.87
N LEU A 12 -22.92 -9.74 -17.03
CA LEU A 12 -23.53 -8.84 -18.03
C LEU A 12 -24.78 -8.13 -17.50
N GLU A 13 -25.61 -8.82 -16.70
CA GLU A 13 -26.75 -8.22 -16.03
C GLU A 13 -26.32 -7.11 -15.06
N ALA A 14 -25.26 -7.34 -14.27
CA ALA A 14 -24.70 -6.31 -13.40
C ALA A 14 -24.21 -5.09 -14.19
N GLN A 15 -23.63 -5.28 -15.38
CA GLN A 15 -23.15 -4.14 -16.19
C GLN A 15 -24.28 -3.26 -16.73
N LYS A 16 -25.51 -3.77 -16.80
CA LYS A 16 -26.71 -3.02 -17.19
C LYS A 16 -27.22 -2.08 -16.07
N ILE A 17 -26.61 -2.11 -14.89
CA ILE A 17 -26.92 -1.13 -13.85
C ILE A 17 -26.58 0.28 -14.39
N GLU A 18 -27.63 1.07 -14.54
CA GLU A 18 -27.55 2.48 -14.91
C GLU A 18 -27.11 3.29 -13.69
N ILE A 19 -26.04 4.05 -13.87
CA ILE A 19 -25.57 5.04 -12.91
C ILE A 19 -25.64 6.37 -13.65
N SER A 20 -26.31 7.34 -13.04
CA SER A 20 -26.58 8.64 -13.64
C SER A 20 -25.35 9.56 -13.69
N VAL A 21 -24.28 9.20 -12.98
CA VAL A 21 -23.00 9.90 -12.95
C VAL A 21 -21.95 9.16 -13.78
N ASP A 22 -21.15 9.91 -14.54
CA ASP A 22 -19.91 9.39 -15.12
C ASP A 22 -18.85 9.19 -14.02
N LEU A 23 -18.91 8.03 -13.36
CA LEU A 23 -18.01 7.67 -12.27
C LEU A 23 -16.54 7.55 -12.69
N PHE A 24 -16.26 7.31 -13.97
CA PHE A 24 -14.90 7.31 -14.47
C PHE A 24 -14.29 8.72 -14.40
N SER A 25 -14.96 9.71 -15.00
CA SER A 25 -14.45 11.09 -14.96
C SER A 25 -14.50 11.68 -13.54
N ALA A 26 -15.56 11.38 -12.79
CA ALA A 26 -15.71 11.86 -11.42
C ALA A 26 -14.64 11.27 -10.47
N SER A 27 -14.24 10.00 -10.64
CA SER A 27 -13.21 9.40 -9.79
C SER A 27 -11.83 10.04 -10.00
N LYS A 28 -11.48 10.44 -11.24
CA LYS A 28 -10.26 11.23 -11.49
C LYS A 28 -10.27 12.56 -10.74
N GLN A 29 -11.42 13.26 -10.71
CA GLN A 29 -11.56 14.49 -9.94
C GLN A 29 -11.46 14.24 -8.43
N GLN A 30 -12.07 13.15 -7.94
CA GLN A 30 -11.96 12.75 -6.53
C GLN A 30 -10.51 12.45 -6.14
N LEU A 31 -9.74 11.74 -6.97
CA LEU A 31 -8.31 11.47 -6.70
C LEU A 31 -7.50 12.76 -6.59
N GLN A 32 -7.77 13.74 -7.46
CA GLN A 32 -7.15 15.07 -7.38
C GLN A 32 -7.54 15.83 -6.10
N PHE A 33 -8.81 15.74 -5.71
CA PHE A 33 -9.31 16.33 -4.47
C PHE A 33 -8.65 15.70 -3.24
N LEU A 34 -8.67 14.37 -3.12
CA LEU A 34 -8.02 13.63 -2.03
C LEU A 34 -6.52 13.96 -1.96
N GLY A 35 -5.85 14.01 -3.11
CA GLY A 35 -4.45 14.40 -3.18
C GLY A 35 -4.19 15.86 -2.81
N THR A 36 -5.18 16.75 -2.91
CA THR A 36 -5.09 18.13 -2.45
C THR A 36 -5.33 18.24 -0.94
N VAL A 37 -6.27 17.47 -0.39
CA VAL A 37 -6.50 17.38 1.06
C VAL A 37 -5.25 16.81 1.75
N ASP A 38 -4.66 15.75 1.20
CA ASP A 38 -3.45 15.13 1.78
C ASP A 38 -2.24 16.06 1.83
N ARG A 39 -2.14 17.01 0.89
CA ARG A 39 -1.12 18.08 0.89
C ARG A 39 -1.32 19.10 1.99
N ASN A 40 -2.53 19.23 2.50
CA ASN A 40 -2.89 20.19 3.54
C ASN A 40 -3.32 19.41 4.78
N ARG A 41 -2.39 18.68 5.41
CA ARG A 41 -2.71 17.76 6.52
C ARG A 41 -3.39 18.43 7.72
N GLY A 42 -3.31 19.75 7.88
CA GLY A 42 -4.14 20.49 8.84
C GLY A 42 -5.66 20.41 8.57
N LEU A 43 -6.07 19.80 7.45
CA LEU A 43 -7.46 19.44 7.17
C LEU A 43 -7.84 18.05 7.71
N TYR A 44 -6.87 17.26 8.18
CA TYR A 44 -7.13 15.95 8.80
C TYR A 44 -7.33 16.03 10.31
N ASP A 45 -6.79 17.07 10.95
CA ASP A 45 -6.92 17.32 12.38
C ASP A 45 -6.77 18.81 12.74
N GLY A 46 -7.16 19.15 13.96
CA GLY A 46 -6.93 20.47 14.55
C GLY A 46 -8.01 21.51 14.26
N PRO A 47 -7.77 22.78 14.69
CA PRO A 47 -8.80 23.81 14.70
C PRO A 47 -9.29 24.24 13.31
N ALA A 48 -8.51 23.97 12.25
CA ALA A 48 -8.91 24.21 10.87
C ALA A 48 -9.97 23.21 10.40
N LEU A 49 -9.82 21.92 10.72
CA LEU A 49 -10.84 20.90 10.46
C LEU A 49 -12.11 21.18 11.28
N GLU A 50 -11.98 21.52 12.56
CA GLU A 50 -13.11 21.88 13.42
C GLU A 50 -13.90 23.07 12.86
N ARG A 51 -13.22 24.09 12.33
CA ARG A 51 -13.84 25.22 11.62
C ARG A 51 -14.48 24.81 10.29
N ALA A 52 -13.82 23.97 9.49
CA ALA A 52 -14.36 23.52 8.20
C ALA A 52 -15.63 22.69 8.34
N ILE A 53 -15.70 21.86 9.39
CA ILE A 53 -16.84 20.99 9.73
C ILE A 53 -18.05 21.78 10.24
N TYR A 54 -17.89 23.03 10.63
CA TYR A 54 -19.02 23.91 10.99
C TYR A 54 -20.01 24.12 9.82
N ARG A 55 -19.72 23.61 8.61
CA ARG A 55 -20.54 23.74 7.40
C ARG A 55 -21.15 22.38 7.05
N TRP A 56 -22.42 22.25 7.39
CA TRP A 56 -23.21 21.01 7.54
C TRP A 56 -23.84 20.49 6.24
N TYR A 57 -24.21 19.19 6.13
CA TYR A 57 -24.56 18.63 4.80
C TYR A 57 -25.77 17.71 4.61
N LYS A 58 -26.32 16.97 5.58
CA LYS A 58 -27.46 16.08 5.23
C LYS A 58 -28.70 16.30 6.08
N THR A 59 -28.67 15.93 7.36
CA THR A 59 -29.79 16.21 8.27
C THR A 59 -30.03 17.72 8.35
N ASP A 60 -28.94 18.49 8.41
CA ASP A 60 -29.02 19.94 8.36
C ASP A 60 -29.46 20.46 6.99
N CYS A 61 -29.14 19.77 5.88
CA CYS A 61 -29.65 20.20 4.58
C CYS A 61 -31.17 20.00 4.46
N GLU A 62 -31.68 18.89 4.97
CA GLU A 62 -33.11 18.64 5.05
C GLU A 62 -33.80 19.57 6.06
N GLU A 63 -33.20 19.84 7.22
CA GLU A 63 -33.73 20.73 8.26
C GLU A 63 -33.67 22.22 7.86
N LEU A 64 -32.55 22.67 7.28
CA LEU A 64 -32.31 24.08 6.94
C LEU A 64 -32.80 24.46 5.54
N TYR A 65 -32.71 23.54 4.57
CA TYR A 65 -33.04 23.83 3.16
C TYR A 65 -34.22 23.00 2.63
N GLY A 66 -34.80 22.09 3.43
CA GLY A 66 -35.92 21.24 3.01
C GLY A 66 -35.57 20.21 1.94
N ARG A 67 -34.29 20.04 1.61
CA ARG A 67 -33.80 19.11 0.58
C ARG A 67 -32.32 18.78 0.78
N VAL A 68 -31.91 17.61 0.29
CA VAL A 68 -30.48 17.29 0.14
C VAL A 68 -29.88 18.20 -0.92
N LEU A 69 -28.80 18.90 -0.57
CA LEU A 69 -28.00 19.65 -1.53
C LEU A 69 -27.10 18.67 -2.31
N ASP A 70 -27.04 18.82 -3.63
CA ASP A 70 -26.09 18.09 -4.46
C ASP A 70 -24.84 18.95 -4.71
N ASN A 71 -23.78 18.33 -5.22
CA ASN A 71 -22.63 19.08 -5.72
C ASN A 71 -22.91 19.76 -7.08
N SER A 72 -24.07 19.51 -7.70
CA SER A 72 -24.48 20.09 -8.98
C SER A 72 -24.59 21.61 -8.87
N GLY A 73 -23.89 22.35 -9.72
CA GLY A 73 -23.90 23.82 -9.72
C GLY A 73 -22.88 24.46 -8.77
N VAL A 74 -22.15 23.67 -7.97
CA VAL A 74 -20.87 24.10 -7.39
C VAL A 74 -19.85 24.04 -8.53
N LEU A 75 -19.94 25.02 -9.43
CA LEU A 75 -18.95 25.19 -10.48
C LEU A 75 -17.59 25.34 -9.80
N SER A 76 -16.69 24.39 -10.08
CA SER A 76 -15.27 24.58 -9.85
C SER A 76 -14.93 25.99 -10.31
N SER A 77 -14.18 26.72 -9.48
CA SER A 77 -13.85 28.14 -9.57
C SER A 77 -13.09 28.56 -10.86
N VAL A 78 -13.10 27.73 -11.89
CA VAL A 78 -12.41 27.91 -13.18
C VAL A 78 -12.87 29.15 -13.94
N ASN A 79 -14.06 29.70 -13.66
CA ASN A 79 -14.59 30.86 -14.41
C ASN A 79 -14.55 32.21 -13.66
N GLY A 80 -14.02 32.30 -12.44
CA GLY A 80 -13.74 33.55 -11.72
C GLY A 80 -14.95 34.44 -11.30
N SER A 81 -16.01 34.49 -12.09
CA SER A 81 -17.22 35.30 -11.83
C SER A 81 -18.07 34.76 -10.67
N CYS A 82 -18.15 33.43 -10.53
CA CYS A 82 -18.85 32.77 -9.44
C CYS A 82 -18.21 33.11 -8.08
N ASN A 83 -16.88 33.15 -8.01
CA ASN A 83 -16.14 33.46 -6.78
C ASN A 83 -16.47 34.84 -6.22
N LEU A 84 -16.54 35.88 -7.08
CA LEU A 84 -16.84 37.23 -6.61
C LEU A 84 -18.29 37.33 -6.09
N GLN A 85 -19.23 36.65 -6.74
CA GLN A 85 -20.64 36.64 -6.31
C GLN A 85 -20.82 35.91 -4.97
N THR A 86 -20.21 34.74 -4.82
CA THR A 86 -20.25 33.98 -3.56
C THR A 86 -19.49 34.70 -2.44
N GLU A 87 -18.35 35.32 -2.74
CA GLU A 87 -17.59 36.14 -1.80
C GLU A 87 -18.41 37.36 -1.33
N ASN A 88 -19.04 38.09 -2.25
CA ASN A 88 -19.89 39.23 -1.91
C ASN A 88 -21.12 38.80 -1.08
N LEU A 89 -21.74 37.68 -1.45
CA LEU A 89 -22.85 37.11 -0.69
C LEU A 89 -22.39 36.71 0.72
N TRP A 90 -21.23 36.06 0.83
CA TRP A 90 -20.63 35.65 2.10
C TRP A 90 -20.34 36.85 2.99
N LYS A 91 -19.64 37.87 2.48
CA LYS A 91 -19.36 39.11 3.22
C LYS A 91 -20.62 39.80 3.71
N ARG A 92 -21.73 39.70 2.96
CA ARG A 92 -23.02 40.27 3.36
C ARG A 92 -23.69 39.45 4.48
N LEU A 93 -23.65 38.13 4.41
CA LEU A 93 -24.32 37.25 5.37
C LEU A 93 -23.48 36.99 6.63
N TYR A 94 -22.16 36.96 6.49
CA TYR A 94 -21.17 36.64 7.51
C TYR A 94 -20.05 37.69 7.52
N PRO A 95 -20.35 38.97 7.84
CA PRO A 95 -19.38 40.06 7.74
C PRO A 95 -18.18 39.92 8.69
N MET A 96 -18.30 39.08 9.73
CA MET A 96 -17.24 38.81 10.70
C MET A 96 -16.42 37.55 10.37
N GLU A 97 -16.83 36.78 9.36
CA GLU A 97 -16.13 35.57 8.96
C GLU A 97 -15.48 35.77 7.57
N PRO A 98 -14.16 35.62 7.44
CA PRO A 98 -13.51 35.75 6.15
C PRO A 98 -14.02 34.69 5.17
N TYR A 99 -14.17 35.08 3.90
CA TYR A 99 -14.63 34.17 2.85
C TYR A 99 -13.60 33.06 2.59
N ASP A 100 -12.34 33.45 2.41
CA ASP A 100 -11.22 32.52 2.33
C ASP A 100 -10.77 32.11 3.73
N LEU A 101 -10.61 30.81 3.93
CA LEU A 101 -10.04 30.28 5.16
C LEU A 101 -8.53 30.54 5.16
N ASP A 102 -8.10 31.48 5.98
CA ASP A 102 -6.69 31.64 6.33
C ASP A 102 -6.27 30.46 7.21
N LEU A 103 -5.61 29.47 6.60
CA LEU A 103 -5.17 28.24 7.26
C LEU A 103 -4.22 28.52 8.44
N ASP A 104 -3.32 29.50 8.32
CA ASP A 104 -2.32 29.79 9.35
C ASP A 104 -2.99 30.41 10.59
N LYS A 105 -3.93 31.32 10.37
CA LYS A 105 -4.78 31.86 11.44
C LYS A 105 -5.73 30.79 12.00
N ALA A 106 -6.26 29.93 11.13
CA ALA A 106 -7.18 28.86 11.50
C ALA A 106 -6.53 27.71 12.27
N ILE A 107 -5.20 27.62 12.30
CA ILE A 107 -4.47 26.65 13.13
C ILE A 107 -4.13 27.24 14.51
N SER A 108 -4.00 28.56 14.63
CA SER A 108 -3.46 29.23 15.83
C SER A 108 -4.51 29.68 16.86
N GLU A 109 -5.75 29.96 16.44
CA GLU A 109 -6.81 30.44 17.35
C GLU A 109 -7.65 29.31 17.95
N PRO A 110 -8.06 29.39 19.24
CA PRO A 110 -8.97 28.43 19.86
C PRO A 110 -10.39 28.53 19.28
N VAL A 111 -11.07 27.39 19.13
CA VAL A 111 -12.44 27.32 18.59
C VAL A 111 -13.45 27.83 19.63
N LEU A 112 -14.18 28.90 19.30
CA LEU A 112 -15.29 29.41 20.11
C LEU A 112 -16.61 28.76 19.68
N GLU A 113 -17.30 28.19 20.67
CA GLU A 113 -18.63 27.55 20.64
C GLU A 113 -18.79 26.21 19.89
N LYS A 114 -19.30 25.22 20.64
CA LYS A 114 -19.77 23.91 20.15
C LYS A 114 -21.29 23.94 19.95
N ARG A 115 -21.76 23.92 18.70
CA ARG A 115 -23.04 23.30 18.37
C ARG A 115 -22.75 22.02 17.60
N THR A 116 -23.06 20.89 18.22
CA THR A 116 -22.72 19.56 17.73
C THR A 116 -23.89 18.98 16.95
N THR A 117 -23.65 18.59 15.70
CA THR A 117 -24.43 17.53 15.05
C THR A 117 -24.40 16.28 15.93
N THR A 118 -25.40 15.41 15.83
CA THR A 118 -25.37 14.11 16.53
C THR A 118 -24.27 13.19 16.01
N TYR A 119 -23.79 13.42 14.78
CA TYR A 119 -22.71 12.66 14.14
C TYR A 119 -21.37 13.39 14.24
N ASP A 120 -20.36 12.72 14.80
CA ASP A 120 -19.02 13.27 14.97
C ASP A 120 -18.23 13.26 13.64
N LEU A 121 -18.32 14.38 12.92
CA LEU A 121 -17.64 14.61 11.66
C LEU A 121 -16.10 14.65 11.81
N VAL A 122 -15.57 15.10 12.94
CA VAL A 122 -14.11 15.12 13.17
C VAL A 122 -13.59 13.69 13.22
N SER A 123 -14.27 12.83 13.98
CA SER A 123 -13.95 11.41 14.01
C SER A 123 -14.16 10.74 12.65
N ALA A 124 -15.19 11.13 11.88
CA ALA A 124 -15.42 10.61 10.54
C ALA A 124 -14.27 10.98 9.58
N VAL A 125 -13.87 12.25 9.53
CA VAL A 125 -12.72 12.68 8.71
C VAL A 125 -11.46 11.92 9.11
N LYS A 126 -11.19 11.77 10.41
CA LYS A 126 -10.05 10.99 10.92
C LYS A 126 -10.04 9.54 10.44
N ARG A 127 -11.21 8.89 10.36
CA ARG A 127 -11.34 7.52 9.82
C ARG A 127 -11.10 7.46 8.31
N GLN A 128 -11.37 8.55 7.59
CA GLN A 128 -11.15 8.66 6.15
C GLN A 128 -9.72 9.09 5.77
N CYS A 129 -8.93 9.70 6.67
CA CYS A 129 -7.54 10.11 6.38
C CYS A 129 -6.67 9.01 5.74
N PRO A 130 -6.70 7.74 6.22
CA PRO A 130 -5.90 6.67 5.64
C PRO A 130 -6.33 6.26 4.23
N PHE A 131 -7.53 6.65 3.79
CA PHE A 131 -8.11 6.20 2.53
C PHE A 131 -7.27 6.62 1.32
N TYR A 132 -6.81 7.88 1.29
CA TYR A 132 -5.97 8.36 0.18
C TYR A 132 -4.70 7.52 0.04
N TYR A 133 -4.06 7.12 1.14
CA TYR A 133 -2.92 6.21 1.07
C TYR A 133 -3.28 4.87 0.42
N GLN A 134 -4.51 4.37 0.53
CA GLN A 134 -4.90 3.12 -0.14
C GLN A 134 -5.02 3.27 -1.66
N VAL A 135 -5.42 4.44 -2.14
CA VAL A 135 -5.79 4.71 -3.54
C VAL A 135 -4.85 5.67 -4.28
N SER A 136 -3.72 6.07 -3.69
CA SER A 136 -2.80 7.07 -4.25
C SER A 136 -1.66 6.53 -5.14
N ARG A 137 -1.66 5.23 -5.47
CA ARG A 137 -0.60 4.66 -6.32
C ARG A 137 -0.73 5.14 -7.76
N ALA A 138 0.40 5.26 -8.45
CA ALA A 138 0.46 5.77 -9.82
C ALA A 138 -0.46 5.03 -10.80
N HIS A 139 -0.68 3.72 -10.59
CA HIS A 139 -1.54 2.92 -11.44
C HIS A 139 -3.04 3.18 -11.29
N VAL A 140 -3.48 3.88 -10.23
CA VAL A 140 -4.91 4.07 -9.92
C VAL A 140 -5.56 5.08 -10.87
N ASP A 141 -4.82 6.08 -11.35
CA ASP A 141 -5.30 7.06 -12.36
C ASP A 141 -5.27 6.52 -13.80
N ASN A 142 -4.86 5.25 -13.99
CA ASN A 142 -4.87 4.62 -15.30
C ASN A 142 -6.30 4.36 -15.79
N GLU A 143 -6.53 4.62 -17.08
CA GLU A 143 -7.88 4.56 -17.65
C GLU A 143 -8.51 3.17 -17.58
N VAL A 144 -7.74 2.13 -17.94
CA VAL A 144 -8.21 0.73 -17.91
C VAL A 144 -8.49 0.30 -16.48
N PHE A 145 -7.67 0.73 -15.52
CA PHE A 145 -7.88 0.42 -14.10
C PHE A 145 -9.20 1.02 -13.58
N LEU A 146 -9.46 2.30 -13.83
CA LEU A 146 -10.69 2.96 -13.40
C LEU A 146 -11.93 2.41 -14.10
N GLN A 147 -11.85 2.09 -15.40
CA GLN A 147 -12.96 1.47 -16.13
C GLN A 147 -13.32 0.09 -15.54
N GLU A 148 -12.32 -0.75 -15.26
CA GLU A 148 -12.55 -2.03 -14.59
C GLU A 148 -13.07 -1.86 -13.15
N ALA A 149 -12.63 -0.82 -12.43
CA ALA A 149 -13.14 -0.49 -11.10
C ALA A 149 -14.64 -0.13 -11.13
N VAL A 150 -15.07 0.66 -12.12
CA VAL A 150 -16.49 0.98 -12.33
C VAL A 150 -17.31 -0.28 -12.64
N ALA A 151 -16.80 -1.15 -13.51
CA ALA A 151 -17.47 -2.42 -13.82
C ALA A 151 -17.62 -3.33 -12.59
N ARG A 152 -16.58 -3.36 -11.74
CA ARG A 152 -16.60 -4.10 -10.47
C ARG A 152 -17.52 -3.47 -9.43
N TYR A 153 -17.63 -2.15 -9.37
CA TYR A 153 -18.59 -1.46 -8.51
C TYR A 153 -20.04 -1.79 -8.88
N LYS A 154 -20.38 -1.83 -10.18
CA LYS A 154 -21.70 -2.29 -10.64
C LYS A 154 -21.98 -3.73 -10.21
N ALA A 155 -21.01 -4.62 -10.38
CA ALA A 155 -21.11 -6.01 -9.90
C ALA A 155 -21.26 -6.11 -8.37
N PHE A 156 -20.61 -5.23 -7.62
CA PHE A 156 -20.75 -5.15 -6.16
C PHE A 156 -22.17 -4.73 -5.75
N LEU A 157 -22.73 -3.71 -6.39
CA LEU A 157 -24.13 -3.29 -6.18
C LEU A 157 -25.13 -4.39 -6.54
N TYR A 158 -24.88 -5.11 -7.62
CA TYR A 158 -25.66 -6.28 -8.01
C TYR A 158 -25.67 -7.34 -6.91
N LEU A 159 -24.51 -7.66 -6.31
CA LEU A 159 -24.43 -8.61 -5.20
C LEU A 159 -25.25 -8.17 -3.99
N ILE A 160 -25.16 -6.89 -3.62
CA ILE A 160 -25.94 -6.34 -2.49
C ILE A 160 -27.43 -6.45 -2.77
N LYS A 161 -27.86 -6.11 -3.99
CA LYS A 161 -29.25 -6.26 -4.43
C LYS A 161 -29.72 -7.71 -4.31
N ARG A 162 -28.96 -8.65 -4.87
CA ARG A 162 -29.29 -10.09 -4.79
C ARG A 162 -29.32 -10.62 -3.37
N ASN A 163 -28.41 -10.17 -2.51
CA ASN A 163 -28.42 -10.55 -1.10
C ASN A 163 -29.71 -10.11 -0.40
N ARG A 164 -30.18 -8.88 -0.66
CA ARG A 164 -31.44 -8.39 -0.10
C ARG A 164 -32.63 -9.17 -0.64
N GLU A 165 -32.69 -9.38 -1.96
CA GLU A 165 -33.76 -10.19 -2.60
C GLU A 165 -33.84 -11.60 -2.01
N ASN A 166 -32.68 -12.21 -1.72
CA ASN A 166 -32.58 -13.55 -1.18
C ASN A 166 -32.52 -13.60 0.36
N SER A 167 -32.75 -12.47 1.05
CA SER A 167 -32.67 -12.37 2.52
C SER A 167 -31.34 -12.84 3.14
N ILE A 168 -30.24 -12.73 2.40
CA ILE A 168 -28.88 -13.06 2.85
C ILE A 168 -28.32 -11.88 3.67
N LYS A 169 -28.07 -12.12 4.96
CA LYS A 169 -27.45 -11.15 5.87
C LYS A 169 -25.92 -11.24 5.82
N LEU A 170 -25.34 -10.81 4.70
CA LEU A 170 -23.89 -10.72 4.53
C LEU A 170 -23.45 -9.24 4.53
N PHE A 171 -22.47 -8.91 5.37
CA PHE A 171 -21.78 -7.63 5.32
C PHE A 171 -20.78 -7.64 4.16
N CYS A 172 -21.13 -7.00 3.04
CA CYS A 172 -20.29 -6.94 1.86
C CYS A 172 -19.14 -5.94 2.05
N VAL A 173 -17.90 -6.39 1.87
CA VAL A 173 -16.68 -5.56 2.05
C VAL A 173 -16.08 -5.23 0.69
N PRO A 174 -16.01 -3.96 0.26
CA PRO A 174 -15.42 -3.58 -1.02
C PRO A 174 -13.88 -3.76 -1.03
N THR A 175 -13.31 -4.07 -2.19
CA THR A 175 -11.88 -3.82 -2.47
C THR A 175 -11.66 -2.32 -2.73
N TYR A 176 -10.43 -1.81 -2.63
CA TYR A 176 -10.21 -0.35 -2.68
C TYR A 176 -10.50 0.30 -4.04
N ASP A 177 -10.43 -0.45 -5.13
CA ASP A 177 -10.92 0.00 -6.44
C ASP A 177 -12.44 0.21 -6.43
N ILE A 178 -13.20 -0.73 -5.84
CA ILE A 178 -14.66 -0.63 -5.66
C ILE A 178 -15.00 0.49 -4.68
N ASP A 179 -14.28 0.59 -3.56
CA ASP A 179 -14.51 1.59 -2.51
C ASP A 179 -14.24 3.01 -3.02
N LEU A 180 -13.20 3.20 -3.86
CA LEU A 180 -12.96 4.47 -4.56
C LEU A 180 -14.17 4.89 -5.38
N ILE A 181 -14.67 4.01 -6.25
CA ILE A 181 -15.82 4.32 -7.10
C ILE A 181 -17.10 4.50 -6.28
N TRP A 182 -17.25 3.76 -5.17
CA TRP A 182 -18.37 3.94 -4.27
C TRP A 182 -18.34 5.31 -3.59
N HIS A 183 -17.20 5.73 -3.05
CA HIS A 183 -17.03 7.08 -2.51
C HIS A 183 -17.28 8.15 -3.58
N THR A 184 -16.78 7.94 -4.81
CA THR A 184 -17.05 8.84 -5.94
C THR A 184 -18.55 9.01 -6.13
N HIS A 185 -19.31 7.91 -6.16
CA HIS A 185 -20.75 7.95 -6.35
C HIS A 185 -21.45 8.68 -5.18
N GLN A 186 -21.05 8.42 -3.94
CA GLN A 186 -21.60 9.08 -2.75
C GLN A 186 -21.39 10.60 -2.73
N LEU A 187 -20.31 11.10 -3.32
CA LEU A 187 -20.05 12.54 -3.45
C LEU A 187 -21.07 13.25 -4.37
N HIS A 188 -21.85 12.51 -5.16
CA HIS A 188 -22.99 13.00 -5.93
C HIS A 188 -24.30 12.58 -5.26
N ALA A 189 -24.58 13.18 -4.10
CA ALA A 189 -25.58 12.68 -3.14
C ALA A 189 -26.99 12.51 -3.73
N VAL A 190 -27.44 13.43 -4.59
CA VAL A 190 -28.79 13.33 -5.21
C VAL A 190 -28.84 12.18 -6.22
N SER A 191 -27.85 12.09 -7.09
CA SER A 191 -27.70 10.99 -8.04
C SER A 191 -27.57 9.64 -7.33
N TYR A 192 -26.72 9.56 -6.29
CA TYR A 192 -26.54 8.37 -5.47
C TYR A 192 -27.85 7.90 -4.84
N CYS A 193 -28.60 8.83 -4.22
CA CYS A 193 -29.89 8.54 -3.62
C CYS A 193 -30.89 8.00 -4.65
N LYS A 194 -31.00 8.69 -5.79
CA LYS A 194 -31.89 8.31 -6.89
C LYS A 194 -31.54 6.93 -7.46
N ASP A 195 -30.27 6.71 -7.77
CA ASP A 195 -29.79 5.49 -8.41
C ASP A 195 -29.95 4.27 -7.47
N LEU A 196 -29.59 4.42 -6.19
CA LEU A 196 -29.73 3.33 -5.23
C LEU A 196 -31.18 3.06 -4.83
N THR A 197 -32.03 4.09 -4.74
CA THR A 197 -33.46 3.89 -4.48
C THR A 197 -34.13 3.19 -5.67
N LYS A 198 -33.81 3.58 -6.91
CA LYS A 198 -34.31 2.91 -8.12
C LYS A 198 -33.87 1.44 -8.18
N MET A 199 -32.64 1.14 -7.77
CA MET A 199 -32.04 -0.18 -7.94
C MET A 199 -32.33 -1.15 -6.79
N ILE A 200 -32.26 -0.66 -5.55
CA ILE A 200 -32.26 -1.46 -4.32
C ILE A 200 -33.34 -1.02 -3.31
N GLY A 201 -34.15 -0.01 -3.66
CA GLY A 201 -35.27 0.47 -2.85
C GLY A 201 -34.90 1.40 -1.70
N ASN A 202 -33.62 1.55 -1.38
CA ASN A 202 -33.14 2.49 -0.37
C ASN A 202 -31.69 2.91 -0.66
N VAL A 203 -31.24 3.94 0.07
CA VAL A 203 -29.83 4.36 0.06
C VAL A 203 -28.99 3.34 0.81
N LEU A 204 -27.88 2.92 0.22
CA LEU A 204 -26.88 2.10 0.89
C LEU A 204 -26.01 2.98 1.78
N GLU A 205 -26.03 2.70 3.07
CA GLU A 205 -25.16 3.34 4.05
C GLU A 205 -23.72 2.79 3.96
N HIS A 206 -22.75 3.68 4.11
CA HIS A 206 -21.33 3.32 4.24
C HIS A 206 -20.94 3.50 5.69
N ASP A 207 -20.89 2.39 6.44
CA ASP A 207 -20.47 2.36 7.83
C ASP A 207 -18.95 2.18 7.89
N ASP A 208 -18.23 3.28 8.11
CA ASP A 208 -16.78 3.35 8.18
C ASP A 208 -16.24 3.23 9.61
N THR A 209 -17.09 2.88 10.59
CA THR A 209 -16.71 2.87 12.01
C THR A 209 -15.84 1.67 12.41
N ASP A 210 -15.83 0.61 11.59
CA ASP A 210 -15.00 -0.57 11.82
C ASP A 210 -13.77 -0.57 10.91
N SER A 211 -12.59 -0.48 11.52
CA SER A 211 -11.29 -0.56 10.85
C SER A 211 -10.50 -1.81 11.23
N ASP A 212 -11.04 -2.69 12.09
CA ASP A 212 -10.33 -3.87 12.60
C ASP A 212 -10.34 -5.00 11.55
N ARG A 213 -9.19 -5.17 10.89
CA ARG A 213 -8.96 -6.20 9.88
C ARG A 213 -8.34 -7.48 10.46
N SER A 214 -8.31 -7.63 11.79
CA SER A 214 -7.78 -8.84 12.43
C SER A 214 -8.61 -10.07 12.05
N LYS A 215 -7.95 -11.23 11.98
CA LYS A 215 -8.59 -12.49 11.59
C LYS A 215 -9.81 -12.80 12.47
N GLY A 216 -10.93 -13.18 11.85
CA GLY A 216 -12.18 -13.51 12.51
C GLY A 216 -13.04 -12.32 12.94
N LYS A 217 -12.65 -11.08 12.64
CA LYS A 217 -13.44 -9.86 12.90
C LYS A 217 -14.45 -9.59 11.78
N LYS A 218 -15.29 -8.56 11.95
CA LYS A 218 -16.38 -8.19 11.01
C LYS A 218 -15.84 -7.98 9.59
N LEU A 219 -14.74 -7.22 9.44
CA LEU A 219 -14.14 -6.96 8.13
C LEU A 219 -13.54 -8.22 7.50
N ASP A 220 -12.82 -9.05 8.26
CA ASP A 220 -12.21 -10.29 7.75
C ASP A 220 -13.27 -11.31 7.32
N THR A 221 -14.29 -11.51 8.17
CA THR A 221 -15.42 -12.41 7.89
C THR A 221 -16.26 -11.90 6.73
N GLY A 222 -16.57 -10.61 6.70
CA GLY A 222 -17.31 -9.96 5.62
C GLY A 222 -16.57 -10.03 4.30
N PHE A 223 -15.26 -9.78 4.29
CA PHE A 223 -14.43 -9.88 3.09
C PHE A 223 -14.35 -11.31 2.55
N SER A 224 -14.20 -12.30 3.43
CA SER A 224 -14.20 -13.72 3.06
C SER A 224 -15.56 -14.16 2.48
N GLY A 225 -16.66 -13.72 3.10
CA GLY A 225 -18.01 -13.99 2.59
C GLY A 225 -18.29 -13.29 1.26
N THR A 226 -17.86 -12.03 1.11
CA THR A 226 -17.99 -11.27 -0.15
C THR A 226 -17.22 -11.95 -1.27
N THR A 227 -15.99 -12.38 -1.00
CA THR A 227 -15.14 -13.12 -1.96
C THR A 227 -15.84 -14.38 -2.44
N SER A 228 -16.37 -15.18 -1.50
CA SER A 228 -17.04 -16.44 -1.83
C SER A 228 -18.29 -16.22 -2.68
N LEU A 229 -19.14 -15.27 -2.29
CA LEU A 229 -20.36 -14.95 -3.02
C LEU A 229 -20.09 -14.34 -4.40
N TRP A 230 -19.09 -13.46 -4.49
CA TRP A 230 -18.67 -12.85 -5.76
C TRP A 230 -18.26 -13.92 -6.77
N GLU A 231 -17.42 -14.88 -6.34
CA GLU A 231 -16.95 -15.96 -7.21
C GLU A 231 -18.06 -16.94 -7.57
N GLU A 232 -18.97 -17.23 -6.65
CA GLU A 232 -20.14 -18.06 -6.92
C GLU A 232 -21.04 -17.41 -7.97
N THR A 233 -21.26 -16.10 -7.85
CA THR A 233 -22.17 -15.34 -8.70
C THR A 233 -21.59 -15.09 -10.08
N PHE A 234 -20.32 -14.70 -10.18
CA PHE A 234 -19.72 -14.20 -11.41
C PHE A 234 -18.65 -15.11 -12.01
N GLY A 235 -18.21 -16.15 -11.29
CA GLY A 235 -17.13 -17.02 -11.78
C GLY A 235 -15.79 -16.33 -11.95
N ARG A 236 -15.59 -15.19 -11.26
CA ARG A 236 -14.43 -14.29 -11.38
C ARG A 236 -13.80 -14.07 -10.01
N ARG A 237 -12.48 -13.90 -9.93
CA ARG A 237 -11.80 -13.60 -8.65
C ARG A 237 -12.18 -12.24 -8.09
N TYR A 238 -12.37 -12.18 -6.77
CA TYR A 238 -12.62 -10.92 -6.08
C TYR A 238 -11.32 -10.15 -5.78
N TRP A 239 -10.25 -10.87 -5.44
CA TRP A 239 -8.92 -10.30 -5.24
C TRP A 239 -8.39 -9.71 -6.55
N LYS A 240 -7.82 -8.51 -6.48
CA LYS A 240 -7.32 -7.79 -7.66
C LYS A 240 -6.02 -7.04 -7.32
N ALA A 241 -5.02 -7.18 -8.18
CA ALA A 241 -3.77 -6.44 -8.07
C ALA A 241 -4.02 -4.93 -8.03
N GLY A 242 -3.31 -4.23 -7.14
CA GLY A 242 -3.46 -2.79 -6.94
C GLY A 242 -4.73 -2.34 -6.20
N ALA A 243 -5.63 -3.25 -5.80
CA ALA A 243 -6.88 -2.94 -5.08
C ALA A 243 -6.95 -3.52 -3.66
N MET A 244 -5.93 -4.28 -3.25
CA MET A 244 -5.85 -4.90 -1.93
C MET A 244 -5.28 -3.93 -0.89
N ASN A 245 -5.54 -4.21 0.38
CA ASN A 245 -5.09 -3.37 1.50
C ASN A 245 -3.57 -3.20 1.52
N ARG A 246 -3.12 -1.94 1.42
CA ARG A 246 -1.73 -1.54 1.60
C ARG A 246 -1.36 -1.45 3.09
N GLY A 247 -2.33 -1.66 3.97
CA GLY A 247 -2.34 -1.52 5.43
C GLY A 247 -2.02 -0.11 5.92
N ASP A 248 -1.55 0.03 7.15
CA ASP A 248 -1.43 1.31 7.84
C ASP A 248 -0.69 2.39 7.04
N THR A 249 -1.23 3.61 7.12
CA THR A 249 -0.64 4.79 6.50
C THR A 249 0.63 5.17 7.25
N PRO A 250 1.76 5.36 6.55
CA PRO A 250 3.00 5.77 7.19
C PRO A 250 2.90 7.11 7.92
N LYS A 251 3.72 7.26 8.95
CA LYS A 251 3.79 8.51 9.71
C LYS A 251 4.58 9.58 8.94
N PRO A 252 4.14 10.84 8.93
CA PRO A 252 4.91 11.91 8.31
C PRO A 252 6.22 12.13 9.07
N VAL A 253 7.25 12.60 8.36
CA VAL A 253 8.56 12.90 8.98
C VAL A 253 8.60 14.27 9.67
N THR A 254 7.57 15.09 9.49
CA THR A 254 7.44 16.43 10.09
C THR A 254 5.97 16.74 10.36
N THR A 255 5.72 17.54 11.39
CA THR A 255 4.40 18.10 11.72
C THR A 255 4.16 19.45 11.06
N SER A 256 5.23 20.20 10.74
CA SER A 256 5.14 21.49 10.07
C SER A 256 5.42 21.38 8.57
N PRO A 257 4.66 22.07 7.71
CA PRO A 257 4.87 22.05 6.27
C PRO A 257 6.17 22.76 5.89
N TYR A 258 6.95 22.16 5.00
CA TYR A 258 8.10 22.83 4.38
C TYR A 258 7.70 23.50 3.07
N ILE A 259 8.01 24.78 2.93
CA ILE A 259 7.84 25.54 1.69
C ILE A 259 9.22 25.83 1.10
N PHE A 260 9.53 25.18 -0.02
CA PHE A 260 10.78 25.41 -0.76
C PHE A 260 10.48 26.05 -2.12
N LEU A 261 11.04 27.24 -2.35
CA LEU A 261 11.13 27.83 -3.69
C LEU A 261 12.44 27.38 -4.34
N GLY A 262 12.37 26.36 -5.19
CA GLY A 262 13.52 25.90 -5.96
C GLY A 262 14.02 26.95 -6.95
N LYS A 263 15.33 26.95 -7.20
CA LYS A 263 15.92 27.72 -8.31
C LYS A 263 15.68 26.96 -9.62
N LYS A 264 15.16 27.61 -10.67
CA LYS A 264 15.11 27.01 -12.02
C LYS A 264 16.52 26.98 -12.60
N LEU A 265 16.99 25.81 -13.03
CA LEU A 265 18.26 25.64 -13.74
C LEU A 265 17.98 24.92 -15.08
N PRO A 266 18.64 25.28 -16.19
CA PRO A 266 18.51 24.57 -17.45
C PRO A 266 18.89 23.09 -17.28
N SER A 267 18.01 22.17 -17.70
CA SER A 267 18.28 20.75 -17.71
C SER A 267 19.24 20.44 -18.88
N LYS A 268 20.51 20.23 -18.58
CA LYS A 268 21.32 19.33 -19.39
C LYS A 268 21.00 17.92 -18.93
N GLU A 269 20.66 17.03 -19.85
CA GLU A 269 20.49 15.60 -19.59
C GLU A 269 21.73 15.07 -18.85
N ASP A 270 21.51 14.19 -17.87
CA ASP A 270 22.60 13.56 -17.15
C ASP A 270 23.42 12.72 -18.13
N ALA A 271 24.75 12.86 -18.09
CA ALA A 271 25.67 12.18 -19.02
C ALA A 271 25.74 10.66 -18.82
N ILE A 272 25.01 10.12 -17.83
CA ILE A 272 24.99 8.71 -17.44
C ILE A 272 23.54 8.23 -17.53
N LYS A 273 23.31 7.22 -18.36
CA LYS A 273 22.02 6.55 -18.47
C LYS A 273 22.00 5.34 -17.54
N PHE A 274 20.94 5.20 -16.78
CA PHE A 274 20.69 4.04 -15.93
C PHE A 274 19.60 3.17 -16.58
N PRO A 275 19.65 1.83 -16.44
CA PRO A 275 18.60 0.96 -16.93
C PRO A 275 17.24 1.35 -16.33
N GLU A 276 16.21 1.40 -17.18
CA GLU A 276 14.84 1.64 -16.76
C GLU A 276 14.05 0.35 -16.86
N VAL A 277 13.49 -0.06 -15.73
CA VAL A 277 12.69 -1.27 -15.62
C VAL A 277 11.24 -0.87 -15.31
N GLU A 278 10.30 -1.47 -16.03
CA GLU A 278 8.89 -1.38 -15.68
C GLU A 278 8.50 -2.52 -14.75
N VAL A 279 7.62 -2.23 -13.79
CA VAL A 279 7.11 -3.18 -12.82
C VAL A 279 5.60 -3.24 -12.87
N THR A 280 5.06 -4.45 -12.76
CA THR A 280 3.65 -4.72 -12.51
C THR A 280 3.51 -5.55 -11.23
N GLU A 281 2.47 -5.26 -10.44
CA GLU A 281 2.03 -6.13 -9.35
C GLU A 281 1.10 -7.21 -9.89
N VAL A 282 1.36 -8.44 -9.49
CA VAL A 282 0.61 -9.63 -9.93
C VAL A 282 -0.07 -10.27 -8.73
N VAL A 283 -1.36 -10.56 -8.87
CA VAL A 283 -2.11 -11.45 -7.97
C VAL A 283 -2.44 -12.72 -8.76
N LEU A 284 -1.96 -13.86 -8.27
CA LEU A 284 -2.08 -15.17 -8.89
C LEU A 284 -2.82 -16.14 -7.97
N GLU A 285 -3.79 -16.85 -8.53
CA GLU A 285 -4.53 -17.92 -7.87
C GLU A 285 -4.67 -19.14 -8.79
N ILE A 286 -4.47 -20.33 -8.22
CA ILE A 286 -4.77 -21.60 -8.90
C ILE A 286 -6.20 -22.00 -8.54
N VAL A 287 -7.11 -21.90 -9.50
CA VAL A 287 -8.55 -22.05 -9.28
C VAL A 287 -8.97 -23.52 -9.29
N GLY A 288 -8.32 -24.35 -10.10
CA GLY A 288 -8.60 -25.78 -10.14
C GLY A 288 -7.86 -26.55 -11.21
N VAL A 289 -8.01 -27.87 -11.17
CA VAL A 289 -7.38 -28.82 -12.11
C VAL A 289 -8.44 -29.74 -12.68
N LYS A 290 -8.44 -29.96 -13.99
CA LYS A 290 -9.30 -30.90 -14.73
C LYS A 290 -8.48 -32.08 -15.24
N ASN A 291 -9.14 -33.23 -15.37
CA ASN A 291 -8.56 -34.49 -15.87
C ASN A 291 -7.34 -34.97 -15.08
N LEU A 292 -7.24 -34.64 -13.78
CA LEU A 292 -6.18 -35.13 -12.91
C LEU A 292 -6.38 -36.64 -12.66
N PRO A 293 -5.38 -37.50 -12.87
CA PRO A 293 -5.51 -38.93 -12.60
C PRO A 293 -5.78 -39.21 -11.11
N ASP A 294 -6.61 -40.20 -10.81
CA ASP A 294 -7.03 -40.57 -9.45
C ASP A 294 -5.83 -40.84 -8.50
N THR A 295 -4.72 -41.33 -9.06
CA THR A 295 -3.46 -41.58 -8.33
C THR A 295 -2.89 -40.32 -7.65
N HIS A 296 -3.21 -39.13 -8.15
CA HIS A 296 -2.69 -37.85 -7.68
C HIS A 296 -3.74 -36.96 -7.00
N GLN A 297 -4.97 -37.45 -6.82
CA GLN A 297 -6.08 -36.68 -6.27
C GLN A 297 -5.74 -36.12 -4.88
N GLY A 298 -5.97 -34.81 -4.70
CA GLY A 298 -5.70 -34.08 -3.45
C GLY A 298 -4.23 -33.90 -3.06
N ASN A 299 -3.28 -34.31 -3.91
CA ASN A 299 -1.84 -34.29 -3.60
C ASN A 299 -1.04 -33.61 -4.71
N VAL A 300 -1.44 -32.40 -5.10
CA VAL A 300 -0.78 -31.64 -6.17
C VAL A 300 -0.53 -30.19 -5.77
N PHE A 301 0.60 -29.66 -6.23
CA PHE A 301 0.96 -28.25 -6.10
C PHE A 301 1.46 -27.74 -7.44
N VAL A 302 1.29 -26.43 -7.67
CA VAL A 302 1.84 -25.73 -8.82
C VAL A 302 3.12 -25.03 -8.39
N VAL A 303 4.22 -25.31 -9.06
CA VAL A 303 5.40 -24.45 -9.03
C VAL A 303 5.23 -23.41 -10.13
N PHE A 304 5.42 -22.14 -9.80
CA PHE A 304 5.34 -21.07 -10.79
C PHE A 304 6.58 -20.17 -10.72
N SER A 305 7.00 -19.70 -11.88
CA SER A 305 8.17 -18.84 -12.09
C SER A 305 7.98 -18.04 -13.39
N LYS A 306 8.89 -17.10 -13.70
CA LYS A 306 9.00 -16.59 -15.08
C LYS A 306 9.85 -17.55 -15.90
N THR A 307 9.47 -17.76 -17.17
CA THR A 307 10.26 -18.57 -18.12
C THR A 307 11.66 -17.99 -18.31
N GLN A 308 11.75 -16.66 -18.33
CA GLN A 308 12.98 -15.90 -18.23
C GLN A 308 12.93 -15.09 -16.92
N PRO A 309 13.69 -15.50 -15.89
CA PRO A 309 13.85 -14.74 -14.65
C PRO A 309 14.22 -13.29 -14.92
N ASP A 310 13.62 -12.37 -14.18
CA ASP A 310 13.95 -10.95 -14.22
C ASP A 310 14.44 -10.46 -12.84
N SER A 311 14.90 -9.20 -12.74
CA SER A 311 15.48 -8.68 -11.48
C SER A 311 14.46 -8.62 -10.33
N LEU A 312 13.17 -8.55 -10.65
CA LEU A 312 12.07 -8.40 -9.70
C LEU A 312 11.48 -9.75 -9.27
N PHE A 313 11.61 -10.78 -10.11
CA PHE A 313 11.06 -12.12 -9.93
C PHE A 313 11.96 -13.19 -10.55
N ASN A 314 12.99 -13.57 -9.78
CA ASN A 314 13.97 -14.59 -10.16
C ASN A 314 13.81 -15.93 -9.40
N THR A 315 12.88 -16.01 -8.46
CA THR A 315 12.68 -17.21 -7.63
C THR A 315 11.45 -18.00 -8.06
N GLU A 316 11.56 -19.33 -8.04
CA GLU A 316 10.39 -20.19 -8.12
C GLU A 316 9.57 -20.15 -6.82
N ARG A 317 8.24 -20.14 -6.96
CA ARG A 317 7.31 -20.18 -5.83
C ARG A 317 6.29 -21.31 -6.00
N LYS A 318 5.60 -21.66 -4.92
CA LYS A 318 4.68 -22.81 -4.89
C LYS A 318 3.31 -22.39 -4.38
N LEU A 319 2.26 -22.91 -5.00
CA LEU A 319 0.87 -22.80 -4.58
C LEU A 319 0.23 -24.18 -4.54
N THR A 320 -0.63 -24.45 -3.57
CA THR A 320 -1.45 -25.67 -3.57
C THR A 320 -2.49 -25.62 -4.70
N ALA A 321 -2.60 -26.70 -5.47
CA ALA A 321 -3.56 -26.76 -6.59
C ALA A 321 -4.93 -27.34 -6.17
N CYS A 322 -4.98 -27.99 -5.01
CA CYS A 322 -6.18 -28.56 -4.41
C CYS A 322 -6.16 -28.30 -2.90
N GLY A 323 -7.32 -27.97 -2.30
CA GLY A 323 -7.45 -27.75 -0.86
C GLY A 323 -7.68 -26.29 -0.49
N GLU A 324 -7.01 -25.81 0.56
CA GLU A 324 -7.13 -24.42 1.02
C GLU A 324 -6.66 -23.43 -0.06
N ARG A 325 -7.45 -22.36 -0.23
CA ARG A 325 -7.16 -21.33 -1.24
C ARG A 325 -5.92 -20.55 -0.86
N GLN A 326 -4.99 -20.47 -1.78
CA GLN A 326 -3.76 -19.68 -1.65
C GLN A 326 -3.69 -18.66 -2.78
N VAL A 327 -3.37 -17.44 -2.42
CA VAL A 327 -3.16 -16.33 -3.35
C VAL A 327 -1.71 -15.90 -3.25
N ALA A 328 -1.00 -15.86 -4.37
CA ALA A 328 0.34 -15.29 -4.44
C ALA A 328 0.25 -13.82 -4.88
N MET A 329 0.94 -12.95 -4.16
CA MET A 329 1.16 -11.56 -4.54
C MET A 329 2.66 -11.33 -4.76
N PHE A 330 3.04 -10.78 -5.92
CA PHE A 330 4.43 -10.50 -6.25
C PHE A 330 4.53 -9.36 -7.26
N LYS A 331 5.76 -8.89 -7.49
CA LYS A 331 6.11 -7.92 -8.52
C LYS A 331 7.01 -8.59 -9.54
N CYS A 332 6.87 -8.23 -10.81
CA CYS A 332 7.77 -8.66 -11.87
C CYS A 332 7.78 -7.63 -13.01
N GLU A 333 8.67 -7.81 -13.99
CA GLU A 333 8.58 -7.06 -15.25
C GLU A 333 7.33 -7.48 -16.05
N PRO A 334 6.69 -6.57 -16.79
CA PRO A 334 5.45 -6.84 -17.54
C PRO A 334 5.68 -7.68 -18.81
N THR A 335 6.92 -8.06 -19.10
CA THR A 335 7.35 -8.83 -20.27
C THR A 335 7.50 -10.32 -19.95
N GLY A 336 7.65 -11.16 -20.98
CA GLY A 336 7.88 -12.59 -20.82
C GLY A 336 6.63 -13.39 -20.42
N GLU A 337 6.85 -14.60 -19.93
CA GLU A 337 5.76 -15.53 -19.60
C GLU A 337 5.87 -16.06 -18.18
N LEU A 338 4.72 -16.21 -17.52
CA LEU A 338 4.60 -17.00 -16.30
C LEU A 338 4.51 -18.47 -16.67
N SER A 339 5.44 -19.27 -16.17
CA SER A 339 5.45 -20.72 -16.29
C SER A 339 4.76 -21.36 -15.09
N PHE A 340 3.95 -22.38 -15.33
CA PHE A 340 3.25 -23.17 -14.33
C PHE A 340 3.59 -24.64 -14.53
N GLN A 341 4.14 -25.27 -13.50
CA GLN A 341 4.47 -26.68 -13.48
C GLN A 341 3.61 -27.38 -12.43
N LEU A 342 2.73 -28.28 -12.87
CA LEU A 342 1.91 -29.08 -11.97
C LEU A 342 2.72 -30.28 -11.46
N MET A 343 2.90 -30.36 -10.16
CA MET A 343 3.72 -31.36 -9.49
C MET A 343 2.89 -32.25 -8.57
N SER A 344 3.22 -33.54 -8.52
CA SER A 344 2.67 -34.48 -7.54
C SER A 344 3.39 -34.36 -6.20
N SER A 345 2.66 -34.14 -5.10
CA SER A 345 3.22 -34.07 -3.74
C SER A 345 3.82 -35.39 -3.25
N LYS A 346 3.26 -36.53 -3.70
CA LYS A 346 3.70 -37.87 -3.27
C LYS A 346 5.00 -38.29 -3.95
N SER A 347 5.07 -38.13 -5.27
CA SER A 347 6.18 -38.60 -6.10
C SER A 347 7.19 -37.51 -6.44
N LYS A 348 6.86 -36.23 -6.19
CA LYS A 348 7.64 -35.05 -6.63
C LYS A 348 7.91 -35.04 -8.14
N THR A 349 7.03 -35.67 -8.93
CA THR A 349 7.15 -35.76 -10.38
C THR A 349 6.33 -34.67 -11.06
N LEU A 350 6.84 -34.16 -12.18
CA LEU A 350 6.14 -33.26 -13.08
C LEU A 350 5.01 -34.00 -13.78
N LEU A 351 3.79 -33.47 -13.66
CA LEU A 351 2.60 -33.98 -14.35
C LEU A 351 2.37 -33.26 -15.68
N GLY A 352 2.77 -32.00 -15.77
CA GLY A 352 2.76 -31.21 -17.00
C GLY A 352 3.02 -29.74 -16.74
N SER A 353 3.26 -28.99 -17.81
CA SER A 353 3.54 -27.55 -17.74
C SER A 353 2.69 -26.73 -18.72
N ALA A 354 2.45 -25.47 -18.37
CA ALA A 354 1.85 -24.48 -19.26
C ALA A 354 2.45 -23.10 -18.98
N SER A 355 2.28 -22.17 -19.90
CA SER A 355 2.69 -20.79 -19.71
C SER A 355 1.56 -19.79 -20.00
N LEU A 356 1.73 -18.58 -19.48
CA LEU A 356 0.86 -17.43 -19.71
C LEU A 356 1.72 -16.22 -20.06
N SER A 357 1.56 -15.70 -21.27
CA SER A 357 2.25 -14.49 -21.71
C SER A 357 1.69 -13.25 -20.99
N LEU A 358 2.58 -12.43 -20.44
CA LEU A 358 2.22 -11.16 -19.80
C LEU A 358 2.00 -10.04 -20.85
N SER A 359 2.74 -10.08 -21.95
CA SER A 359 2.66 -9.08 -23.02
C SER A 359 1.32 -9.10 -23.75
N GLU A 360 0.61 -10.25 -23.76
CA GLU A 360 -0.77 -10.39 -24.26
C GLU A 360 -1.72 -9.37 -23.61
N PHE A 361 -1.48 -9.01 -22.35
CA PHE A 361 -2.38 -8.16 -21.55
C PHE A 361 -1.83 -6.76 -21.29
N LEU A 362 -0.50 -6.63 -21.21
CA LEU A 362 0.17 -5.43 -20.72
C LEU A 362 0.85 -4.59 -21.81
N SER A 363 0.93 -5.07 -23.06
CA SER A 363 1.54 -4.34 -24.17
C SER A 363 0.73 -4.43 -25.48
N PRO A 364 -0.21 -3.49 -25.74
CA PRO A 364 -0.67 -2.43 -24.84
C PRO A 364 -1.55 -2.96 -23.70
N VAL A 365 -1.79 -2.15 -22.68
CA VAL A 365 -2.69 -2.51 -21.58
C VAL A 365 -4.12 -2.62 -22.10
N THR A 366 -4.62 -3.84 -22.26
CA THR A 366 -5.99 -4.11 -22.77
C THR A 366 -6.91 -4.62 -21.68
N ARG A 367 -6.39 -5.39 -20.73
CA ARG A 367 -7.14 -6.04 -19.67
C ARG A 367 -6.24 -6.32 -18.47
N LEU A 368 -6.74 -6.11 -17.25
CA LEU A 368 -5.96 -6.24 -16.03
C LEU A 368 -6.32 -7.47 -15.19
N SER A 369 -7.11 -8.39 -15.75
CA SER A 369 -7.41 -9.67 -15.12
C SER A 369 -7.78 -10.73 -16.15
N VAL A 370 -7.27 -11.94 -16.01
CA VAL A 370 -7.57 -13.09 -16.87
C VAL A 370 -7.81 -14.32 -16.00
N GLU A 371 -8.83 -15.09 -16.34
CA GLU A 371 -9.08 -16.40 -15.77
C GLU A 371 -9.32 -17.36 -16.93
N LYS A 372 -8.44 -18.35 -17.12
CA LYS A 372 -8.54 -19.30 -18.23
C LYS A 372 -8.05 -20.71 -17.86
N TRP A 373 -8.57 -21.70 -18.57
CA TRP A 373 -8.06 -23.06 -18.56
C TRP A 373 -6.83 -23.13 -19.47
N LEU A 374 -5.70 -23.55 -18.92
CA LEU A 374 -4.46 -23.83 -19.64
C LEU A 374 -4.31 -25.34 -19.79
N GLU A 375 -4.19 -25.83 -21.02
CA GLU A 375 -3.86 -27.24 -21.26
C GLU A 375 -2.39 -27.48 -20.96
N LEU A 376 -2.10 -28.49 -20.13
CA LEU A 376 -0.74 -28.82 -19.74
C LEU A 376 -0.09 -29.70 -20.80
N THR A 377 1.11 -29.33 -21.21
CA THR A 377 1.98 -30.19 -22.01
C THR A 377 2.55 -31.26 -21.09
N THR A 378 2.21 -32.54 -21.33
CA THR A 378 2.65 -33.67 -20.51
C THR A 378 3.81 -34.42 -21.17
N PRO A 379 4.78 -34.96 -20.38
CA PRO A 379 5.86 -35.78 -20.93
C PRO A 379 5.38 -37.14 -21.48
N VAL A 380 4.22 -37.63 -21.02
CA VAL A 380 3.66 -38.94 -21.39
C VAL A 380 2.20 -38.74 -21.79
N GLN A 381 1.88 -38.94 -23.08
CA GLN A 381 0.51 -38.87 -23.59
C GLN A 381 -0.18 -40.24 -23.44
N ARG A 382 -0.88 -40.44 -22.32
CA ARG A 382 -1.95 -41.46 -22.23
C ARG A 382 -3.15 -40.85 -21.53
N GLY A 383 -4.21 -40.55 -22.29
CA GLY A 383 -5.48 -40.02 -21.78
C GLY A 383 -5.80 -38.59 -22.22
N LYS A 384 -6.85 -38.00 -21.63
CA LYS A 384 -7.23 -36.59 -21.85
C LYS A 384 -6.17 -35.66 -21.25
N ALA A 385 -5.85 -34.57 -21.94
CA ALA A 385 -4.91 -33.57 -21.45
C ALA A 385 -5.36 -33.01 -20.08
N ILE A 386 -4.42 -32.91 -19.15
CA ILE A 386 -4.65 -32.26 -17.85
C ILE A 386 -4.78 -30.76 -18.13
N SER A 387 -5.77 -30.10 -17.52
CA SER A 387 -5.92 -28.65 -17.65
C SER A 387 -5.86 -27.96 -16.30
N LEU A 388 -5.17 -26.84 -16.23
CA LEU A 388 -5.01 -25.99 -15.05
C LEU A 388 -5.80 -24.70 -15.23
N ARG A 389 -6.74 -24.40 -14.34
CA ARG A 389 -7.44 -23.10 -14.32
C ARG A 389 -6.63 -22.12 -13.50
N VAL A 390 -6.13 -21.08 -14.15
CA VAL A 390 -5.33 -20.03 -13.51
C VAL A 390 -6.10 -18.73 -13.60
N ALA A 391 -6.14 -18.00 -12.48
CA ALA A 391 -6.61 -16.63 -12.43
C ALA A 391 -5.46 -15.69 -12.08
N VAL A 392 -5.25 -14.68 -12.91
CA VAL A 392 -4.19 -13.69 -12.75
C VAL A 392 -4.78 -12.30 -12.90
N SER A 393 -4.37 -11.36 -12.05
CA SER A 393 -4.64 -9.94 -12.24
C SER A 393 -3.38 -9.11 -12.08
N PHE A 394 -3.38 -7.95 -12.72
CA PHE A 394 -2.21 -7.09 -12.91
C PHE A 394 -2.52 -5.65 -12.54
N THR A 395 -1.50 -4.91 -12.10
CA THR A 395 -1.55 -3.44 -12.22
C THR A 395 -1.04 -3.03 -13.61
N PRO A 396 -1.51 -1.90 -14.16
CA PRO A 396 -0.82 -1.23 -15.25
C PRO A 396 0.70 -1.11 -14.95
N PRO A 397 1.58 -1.33 -15.94
CA PRO A 397 3.01 -1.17 -15.75
C PRO A 397 3.34 0.24 -15.27
N THR A 398 4.25 0.34 -14.30
CA THR A 398 4.76 1.60 -13.77
C THR A 398 6.28 1.52 -13.68
N ARG A 399 6.98 2.65 -13.58
CA ARG A 399 8.44 2.62 -13.41
C ARG A 399 8.82 1.96 -12.08
N SER A 400 9.76 1.01 -12.12
CA SER A 400 10.39 0.44 -10.93
C SER A 400 11.41 1.41 -10.32
N PRO A 401 11.56 1.43 -8.98
CA PRO A 401 12.71 2.06 -8.34
C PRO A 401 14.03 1.53 -8.93
N THR A 402 15.02 2.41 -9.06
CA THR A 402 16.36 2.02 -9.51
C THR A 402 17.19 1.65 -8.28
N VAL A 403 17.63 0.40 -8.19
CA VAL A 403 18.50 -0.08 -7.10
C VAL A 403 19.93 -0.22 -7.61
N LEU A 404 20.87 0.37 -6.86
CA LEU A 404 22.30 0.32 -7.15
C LEU A 404 23.07 -0.15 -5.92
N HIS A 405 24.10 -0.96 -6.11
CA HIS A 405 24.94 -1.49 -5.05
C HIS A 405 26.36 -0.90 -5.13
N LEU A 406 26.84 -0.33 -4.02
CA LEU A 406 28.18 0.19 -3.85
C LEU A 406 29.10 -0.94 -3.36
N VAL A 407 29.79 -1.60 -4.29
CA VAL A 407 30.67 -2.74 -4.03
C VAL A 407 32.12 -2.27 -3.98
N GLN A 408 32.75 -2.37 -2.80
CA GLN A 408 34.14 -1.98 -2.62
C GLN A 408 35.08 -2.94 -3.37
N ALA A 409 36.03 -2.40 -4.15
CA ALA A 409 37.09 -3.20 -4.74
C ALA A 409 38.07 -3.67 -3.65
N ARG A 410 38.64 -4.88 -3.79
CA ARG A 410 39.69 -5.35 -2.86
C ARG A 410 40.87 -4.38 -2.89
N PRO A 411 41.41 -3.96 -1.73
CA PRO A 411 42.50 -3.00 -1.70
C PRO A 411 43.75 -3.59 -2.37
N SER A 412 44.22 -2.96 -3.45
CA SER A 412 45.57 -3.17 -3.95
C SER A 412 46.56 -2.31 -3.16
N LEU A 413 47.78 -2.81 -3.00
CA LEU A 413 48.83 -2.28 -2.12
C LEU A 413 49.25 -0.82 -2.36
N ASN A 414 48.79 -0.17 -3.43
CA ASN A 414 49.03 1.25 -3.67
C ASN A 414 47.78 1.90 -4.30
N ASP A 415 47.30 2.95 -3.64
CA ASP A 415 46.34 3.95 -4.11
C ASP A 415 44.83 3.69 -3.93
N SER A 416 44.11 4.80 -3.69
CA SER A 416 42.71 5.00 -3.25
C SER A 416 41.70 3.84 -3.46
N SER A 417 40.90 3.53 -2.42
CA SER A 417 39.85 2.50 -2.47
C SER A 417 38.76 2.85 -3.48
N SER A 418 38.83 2.29 -4.69
CA SER A 418 37.77 2.38 -5.70
C SER A 418 36.52 1.60 -5.28
N THR A 419 35.35 2.16 -5.53
CA THR A 419 34.04 1.53 -5.28
C THR A 419 33.31 1.37 -6.61
N ARG A 420 33.02 0.13 -6.98
CA ARG A 420 32.23 -0.18 -8.17
C ARG A 420 30.75 -0.02 -7.84
N VAL A 421 30.00 0.60 -8.74
CA VAL A 421 28.55 0.71 -8.64
C VAL A 421 27.95 -0.26 -9.64
N VAL A 422 27.20 -1.24 -9.13
CA VAL A 422 26.52 -2.24 -9.96
C VAL A 422 25.01 -2.12 -9.83
N ASP A 423 24.28 -2.53 -10.85
CA ASP A 423 22.82 -2.65 -10.80
C ASP A 423 22.36 -3.99 -10.20
N GLU A 424 21.05 -4.25 -10.20
CA GLU A 424 20.45 -5.50 -9.70
C GLU A 424 20.89 -6.76 -10.47
N THR A 425 21.44 -6.60 -11.68
CA THR A 425 21.97 -7.69 -12.51
C THR A 425 23.47 -7.91 -12.30
N GLU A 426 24.07 -7.22 -11.33
CA GLU A 426 25.52 -7.18 -11.08
C GLU A 426 26.33 -6.54 -12.21
N THR A 427 25.68 -5.84 -13.14
CA THR A 427 26.37 -5.13 -14.23
C THR A 427 26.95 -3.82 -13.70
N GLU A 428 28.24 -3.57 -13.95
CA GLU A 428 28.90 -2.33 -13.53
C GLU A 428 28.42 -1.13 -14.35
N VAL A 429 27.91 -0.11 -13.66
CA VAL A 429 27.40 1.12 -14.27
C VAL A 429 28.46 2.23 -14.24
N ILE A 430 29.15 2.38 -13.10
CA ILE A 430 30.19 3.39 -12.91
C ILE A 430 31.12 3.00 -11.75
N SER A 431 32.40 3.35 -11.84
CA SER A 431 33.35 3.23 -10.74
C SER A 431 33.56 4.60 -10.08
N LEU A 432 33.49 4.66 -8.75
CA LEU A 432 33.65 5.88 -7.95
C LEU A 432 34.94 5.83 -7.11
N HIS A 433 35.71 6.91 -7.10
CA HIS A 433 36.87 7.04 -6.22
C HIS A 433 36.98 8.44 -5.62
N MET A 434 37.52 8.49 -4.39
CA MET A 434 37.80 9.73 -3.69
C MET A 434 39.21 10.20 -4.00
N ARG A 435 39.35 11.43 -4.51
CA ARG A 435 40.64 12.08 -4.75
C ARG A 435 40.87 13.19 -3.74
N ASN A 436 41.98 13.13 -3.02
CA ASN A 436 42.40 14.17 -2.08
C ASN A 436 43.65 14.86 -2.63
N HIS A 437 43.59 16.17 -2.90
CA HIS A 437 44.76 16.94 -3.36
C HIS A 437 44.74 18.33 -2.74
N ASN A 438 45.82 18.73 -2.04
CA ASN A 438 45.98 20.06 -1.42
C ASN A 438 44.73 20.61 -0.71
N ASN A 439 44.19 19.85 0.26
CA ASN A 439 42.96 20.17 1.02
C ASN A 439 41.64 20.21 0.24
N ALA A 440 41.62 19.95 -1.07
CA ALA A 440 40.41 19.74 -1.84
C ALA A 440 40.09 18.23 -1.94
N ARG A 441 38.85 17.86 -1.59
CA ARG A 441 38.33 16.49 -1.80
C ARG A 441 37.41 16.48 -3.01
N GLN A 442 37.56 15.49 -3.89
CA GLN A 442 36.74 15.33 -5.07
C GLN A 442 36.25 13.89 -5.20
N VAL A 443 35.00 13.72 -5.63
CA VAL A 443 34.47 12.43 -6.07
C VAL A 443 34.60 12.35 -7.57
N ILE A 444 35.31 11.34 -8.03
CA ILE A 444 35.56 11.09 -9.44
C ILE A 444 34.82 9.82 -9.86
N GLY A 445 34.03 9.93 -10.93
CA GLY A 445 33.37 8.81 -11.58
C GLY A 445 34.11 8.39 -12.85
N VAL A 446 34.29 7.10 -13.05
CA VAL A 446 34.91 6.50 -14.25
C VAL A 446 33.87 5.62 -14.92
N LYS A 447 33.50 5.95 -16.15
CA LYS A 447 32.59 5.15 -16.98
C LYS A 447 33.30 3.89 -17.50
N GLU A 448 32.53 2.92 -17.96
CA GLU A 448 33.07 1.72 -18.66
C GLU A 448 33.97 2.09 -19.86
N SER A 449 33.62 3.16 -20.59
CA SER A 449 34.44 3.71 -21.68
C SER A 449 35.82 4.24 -21.29
N GLY A 450 36.13 4.34 -19.98
CA GLY A 450 37.33 4.96 -19.44
C GLY A 450 37.25 6.48 -19.28
N GLU A 451 36.18 7.11 -19.75
CA GLU A 451 35.92 8.55 -19.54
C GLU A 451 35.79 8.85 -18.04
N THR A 452 36.52 9.89 -17.59
CA THR A 452 36.55 10.33 -16.19
C THR A 452 35.74 11.61 -16.01
N LEU A 453 34.88 11.64 -15.00
CA LEU A 453 33.99 12.75 -14.66
C LEU A 453 34.22 13.21 -13.21
N VAL A 454 34.26 14.52 -12.97
CA VAL A 454 34.22 15.07 -11.61
C VAL A 454 32.76 15.17 -11.18
N LEU A 455 32.35 14.35 -10.22
CA LEU A 455 30.94 14.26 -9.78
C LEU A 455 30.66 15.09 -8.53
N ALA A 456 31.67 15.33 -7.68
CA ALA A 456 31.53 16.20 -6.53
C ALA A 456 32.84 16.86 -6.14
N THR A 457 32.76 18.06 -5.55
CA THR A 457 33.90 18.79 -4.98
C THR A 457 33.56 19.32 -3.60
N TYR A 458 34.46 19.16 -2.63
CA TYR A 458 34.30 19.67 -1.27
C TYR A 458 35.08 20.97 -1.08
N ASP A 459 34.42 22.00 -0.57
CA ASP A 459 35.02 23.32 -0.34
C ASP A 459 35.51 23.55 1.11
N GLY A 460 35.38 22.55 1.98
CA GLY A 460 35.70 22.65 3.41
C GLY A 460 34.47 22.67 4.33
N CYS A 461 33.30 23.02 3.80
CA CYS A 461 32.03 23.04 4.56
C CYS A 461 30.91 22.26 3.88
N VAL A 462 30.84 22.27 2.54
CA VAL A 462 29.74 21.73 1.75
C VAL A 462 30.28 20.97 0.54
N TRP A 463 29.60 19.89 0.16
CA TRP A 463 29.86 19.18 -1.09
C TRP A 463 29.04 19.80 -2.22
N SER A 464 29.70 20.29 -3.25
CA SER A 464 29.06 20.69 -4.51
C SER A 464 29.03 19.49 -5.45
N LEU A 465 27.84 19.05 -5.85
CA LEU A 465 27.59 17.87 -6.68
C LEU A 465 27.22 18.29 -8.10
N LEU A 466 27.67 17.50 -9.10
CA LEU A 466 27.25 17.55 -10.50
C LEU A 466 27.28 18.97 -11.08
N ASP A 467 28.47 19.56 -11.18
CA ASP A 467 28.68 20.95 -11.62
C ASP A 467 27.96 21.99 -10.74
N ALA A 468 27.96 21.77 -9.42
CA ALA A 468 27.29 22.62 -8.43
C ALA A 468 25.77 22.78 -8.63
N LYS A 469 25.13 21.85 -9.36
CA LYS A 469 23.66 21.76 -9.47
C LYS A 469 23.01 21.46 -8.12
N TRP A 470 23.73 20.73 -7.26
CA TRP A 470 23.28 20.37 -5.92
C TRP A 470 24.38 20.61 -4.90
N SER A 471 23.98 20.88 -3.67
CA SER A 471 24.85 20.99 -2.52
C SER A 471 24.43 19.97 -1.46
N LEU A 472 25.35 19.15 -1.00
CA LEU A 472 25.15 18.21 0.10
C LEU A 472 25.79 18.77 1.37
N LYS A 473 24.98 18.96 2.41
CA LYS A 473 25.38 19.53 3.69
C LYS A 473 25.01 18.58 4.83
N GLN A 474 25.94 18.38 5.77
CA GLN A 474 25.67 17.66 7.01
C GLN A 474 24.96 18.58 8.01
N THR A 475 24.02 18.02 8.76
CA THR A 475 23.26 18.71 9.80
C THR A 475 23.60 18.16 11.17
N ASN A 476 23.76 19.06 12.15
CA ASN A 476 24.19 18.71 13.51
C ASN A 476 23.01 18.42 14.47
N ASN A 477 21.84 18.08 13.95
CA ASN A 477 20.64 17.86 14.76
C ASN A 477 20.39 16.34 14.96
N PRO A 478 20.55 15.80 16.19
CA PRO A 478 20.39 14.37 16.45
C PRO A 478 18.99 13.83 16.19
N ASP A 479 17.95 14.67 16.33
CA ASP A 479 16.55 14.30 16.07
C ASP A 479 16.04 14.78 14.70
N GLY A 480 16.92 15.42 13.91
CA GLY A 480 16.61 16.03 12.63
C GLY A 480 17.06 15.19 11.43
N PRO A 481 17.06 15.79 10.22
CA PRO A 481 17.78 15.18 9.12
C PRO A 481 19.27 15.08 9.45
N VAL A 482 19.94 14.10 8.86
CA VAL A 482 21.40 13.89 8.98
C VAL A 482 22.14 14.66 7.89
N PHE A 483 21.52 14.71 6.71
CA PHE A 483 22.02 15.43 5.55
C PHE A 483 20.90 16.15 4.81
N GLU A 484 21.26 17.25 4.17
CA GLU A 484 20.39 18.00 3.27
C GLU A 484 21.05 18.09 1.90
N ILE A 485 20.30 17.69 0.86
CA ILE A 485 20.66 17.87 -0.54
C ILE A 485 19.80 19.01 -1.08
N LEU A 486 20.43 20.15 -1.36
CA LEU A 486 19.77 21.38 -1.80
C LEU A 486 20.17 21.70 -3.23
N GLY A 487 19.19 22.07 -4.07
CA GLY A 487 19.45 22.48 -5.45
C GLY A 487 18.16 22.97 -6.10
N VAL A 488 17.81 22.39 -7.25
CA VAL A 488 16.49 22.59 -7.87
C VAL A 488 15.36 22.01 -7.02
N ARG A 489 15.67 21.01 -6.17
CA ARG A 489 14.77 20.39 -5.19
C ARG A 489 15.41 20.44 -3.81
N MET A 490 14.60 20.21 -2.78
CA MET A 490 15.07 20.07 -1.41
C MET A 490 14.80 18.64 -0.95
N VAL A 491 15.88 17.93 -0.64
CA VAL A 491 15.81 16.57 -0.10
C VAL A 491 16.51 16.56 1.25
N LYS A 492 15.84 15.99 2.24
CA LYS A 492 16.44 15.77 3.56
C LYS A 492 16.53 14.27 3.81
N VAL A 493 17.63 13.84 4.41
CA VAL A 493 17.92 12.43 4.66
C VAL A 493 17.77 12.14 6.15
N TYR A 494 16.93 11.16 6.51
CA TYR A 494 16.59 10.82 7.89
C TYR A 494 17.05 9.40 8.24
N TYR A 495 17.44 9.18 9.50
CA TYR A 495 17.66 7.82 10.03
C TYR A 495 16.36 7.00 10.06
N GLY A 496 16.51 5.71 9.79
CA GLY A 496 15.40 4.77 9.73
C GLY A 496 14.73 4.72 8.38
N ARG A 497 13.96 3.65 8.20
CA ARG A 497 12.96 3.55 7.16
C ARG A 497 11.77 4.42 7.55
N LYS A 498 11.44 5.39 6.71
CA LYS A 498 10.36 6.37 6.92
C LYS A 498 9.39 6.34 5.75
N LEU A 499 8.16 6.83 5.97
CA LEU A 499 7.13 6.94 4.94
C LEU A 499 6.87 5.57 4.29
N GLU A 500 6.90 5.46 2.95
CA GLU A 500 6.56 4.20 2.26
C GLU A 500 7.48 3.01 2.59
N TYR A 501 8.67 3.28 3.15
CA TYR A 501 9.61 2.27 3.60
C TYR A 501 9.34 1.76 5.02
N GLU A 502 8.46 2.42 5.78
CA GLU A 502 8.12 2.01 7.15
C GLU A 502 7.63 0.57 7.17
N THR A 503 8.37 -0.28 7.90
CA THR A 503 7.95 -1.66 8.08
C THR A 503 6.84 -1.72 9.12
N LYS A 504 5.80 -2.48 8.80
CA LYS A 504 4.82 -2.86 9.82
C LYS A 504 5.48 -3.83 10.79
N HIS A 505 5.07 -3.75 12.05
CA HIS A 505 5.55 -4.62 13.11
C HIS A 505 5.71 -6.06 12.60
N TRP A 506 6.85 -6.68 12.97
CA TRP A 506 7.33 -8.04 12.65
C TRP A 506 8.54 -8.17 11.71
N ALA A 507 9.09 -7.11 11.13
CA ALA A 507 10.42 -7.15 10.48
C ALA A 507 11.59 -6.93 11.48
N LYS A 508 11.58 -7.61 12.64
CA LYS A 508 12.60 -7.49 13.70
C LYS A 508 13.87 -8.31 13.41
N LEU A 509 14.57 -8.04 12.31
CA LEU A 509 15.93 -8.60 12.12
C LEU A 509 17.00 -7.54 11.85
N ARG A 510 16.61 -6.30 11.53
CA ARG A 510 17.56 -5.23 11.22
C ARG A 510 17.25 -3.94 11.94
N SER A 511 18.30 -3.22 12.30
CA SER A 511 18.19 -1.97 13.03
C SER A 511 17.70 -0.87 12.08
N GLU A 512 16.81 0.00 12.56
CA GLU A 512 16.44 1.22 11.82
C GLU A 512 17.66 2.12 11.62
N GLN A 513 18.71 2.00 12.45
CA GLN A 513 19.97 2.73 12.26
C GLN A 513 20.75 2.28 11.02
N ASP A 514 20.44 1.10 10.46
CA ASP A 514 21.09 0.62 9.24
C ASP A 514 20.56 1.31 7.97
N PHE A 515 19.53 2.16 8.09
CA PHE A 515 18.84 2.75 6.96
C PHE A 515 18.81 4.27 7.03
N LEU A 516 18.89 4.90 5.87
CA LEU A 516 18.68 6.33 5.67
C LEU A 516 17.61 6.55 4.60
N THR A 517 16.53 7.23 4.92
CA THR A 517 15.47 7.57 3.96
C THR A 517 15.69 8.98 3.40
N ALA A 518 15.79 9.10 2.08
CA ALA A 518 15.81 10.38 1.37
C ALA A 518 14.38 10.87 1.13
N VAL A 519 14.05 12.06 1.64
CA VAL A 519 12.70 12.64 1.61
C VAL A 519 12.72 13.98 0.88
N GLU A 520 11.99 14.07 -0.23
CA GLU A 520 11.78 15.30 -0.96
C GLU A 520 10.68 16.15 -0.30
N PHE A 521 10.93 17.45 -0.18
CA PHE A 521 9.93 18.44 0.21
C PHE A 521 9.67 19.41 -0.94
N SER A 522 8.40 19.61 -1.25
CA SER A 522 7.95 20.49 -2.33
C SER A 522 6.58 21.07 -2.01
N LYS A 523 6.10 22.01 -2.83
CA LYS A 523 4.71 22.50 -2.74
C LYS A 523 3.69 21.36 -2.88
N GLN A 524 4.02 20.31 -3.66
CA GLN A 524 3.16 19.13 -3.82
C GLN A 524 3.30 18.13 -2.66
N HIS A 525 4.39 18.16 -1.89
CA HIS A 525 4.65 17.25 -0.79
C HIS A 525 5.26 17.99 0.41
N PRO A 526 4.51 18.90 1.06
CA PRO A 526 5.05 19.75 2.13
C PRO A 526 5.42 18.96 3.40
N TYR A 527 4.86 17.76 3.57
CA TYR A 527 5.16 16.84 4.68
C TYR A 527 6.17 15.74 4.33
N GLY A 528 6.74 15.81 3.13
CA GLY A 528 7.73 14.87 2.64
C GLY A 528 7.14 13.77 1.77
N LYS A 529 7.86 13.45 0.69
CA LYS A 529 7.69 12.25 -0.13
C LYS A 529 8.99 11.47 -0.09
N ALA A 530 8.92 10.18 0.25
CA ALA A 530 10.10 9.32 0.13
C ALA A 530 10.48 9.21 -1.35
N VAL A 531 11.76 9.43 -1.64
CA VAL A 531 12.31 9.43 -3.01
C VAL A 531 13.49 8.48 -3.15
N GLY A 532 14.05 8.00 -2.04
CA GLY A 532 15.01 6.91 -2.04
C GLY A 532 15.33 6.38 -0.65
N LEU A 533 16.02 5.24 -0.61
CA LEU A 533 16.44 4.55 0.60
C LEU A 533 17.89 4.10 0.44
N LEU A 534 18.73 4.40 1.43
CA LEU A 534 20.10 3.91 1.52
C LEU A 534 20.19 2.86 2.62
N ASP A 535 20.63 1.67 2.25
CA ASP A 535 20.98 0.57 3.14
C ASP A 535 22.47 0.63 3.45
N LEU A 536 22.81 1.06 4.66
CA LEU A 536 24.20 1.24 5.09
C LEU A 536 24.93 -0.10 5.29
N LYS A 537 24.19 -1.17 5.60
CA LYS A 537 24.78 -2.48 5.88
C LYS A 537 25.21 -3.20 4.60
N PHE A 538 24.35 -3.15 3.58
CA PHE A 538 24.63 -3.77 2.28
C PHE A 538 25.19 -2.80 1.24
N GLY A 539 25.28 -1.51 1.58
CA GLY A 539 25.76 -0.47 0.67
C GLY A 539 24.88 -0.36 -0.57
N SER A 540 23.56 -0.46 -0.44
CA SER A 540 22.64 -0.33 -1.57
C SER A 540 21.84 0.96 -1.50
N PHE A 541 21.62 1.59 -2.64
CA PHE A 541 20.83 2.79 -2.79
C PHE A 541 19.67 2.53 -3.74
N GLU A 542 18.45 2.69 -3.25
CA GLU A 542 17.20 2.62 -4.01
C GLU A 542 16.71 4.04 -4.30
N ALA A 543 16.41 4.34 -5.57
CA ALA A 543 15.89 5.63 -6.02
C ALA A 543 14.54 5.48 -6.73
N ASN A 544 13.48 6.02 -6.11
CA ASN A 544 12.12 6.01 -6.67
C ASN A 544 11.95 7.03 -7.80
N GLU A 545 12.85 8.01 -7.90
CA GLU A 545 12.78 9.12 -8.85
C GLU A 545 14.01 9.16 -9.76
N LYS A 546 13.80 9.34 -11.08
CA LYS A 546 14.89 9.35 -12.08
C LYS A 546 15.95 10.41 -11.78
N TRP A 547 15.50 11.61 -11.42
CA TRP A 547 16.39 12.74 -11.13
C TRP A 547 17.26 12.52 -9.88
N LEU A 548 16.87 11.60 -8.99
CA LEU A 548 17.62 11.34 -7.75
C LEU A 548 18.72 10.31 -7.96
N VAL A 549 18.67 9.47 -8.99
CA VAL A 549 19.58 8.33 -9.16
C VAL A 549 21.05 8.75 -9.02
N LEU A 550 21.51 9.70 -9.85
CA LEU A 550 22.90 10.16 -9.82
C LEU A 550 23.25 11.00 -8.58
N PRO A 551 22.52 12.08 -8.21
CA PRO A 551 22.88 12.87 -7.02
C PRO A 551 22.75 12.06 -5.72
N GLY A 552 21.77 11.16 -5.64
CA GLY A 552 21.58 10.23 -4.53
C GLY A 552 22.70 9.19 -4.43
N LEU A 553 23.13 8.60 -5.56
CA LEU A 553 24.27 7.69 -5.60
C LEU A 553 25.57 8.35 -5.12
N VAL A 554 25.88 9.55 -5.65
CA VAL A 554 27.09 10.29 -5.25
C VAL A 554 27.02 10.67 -3.78
N SER A 555 25.84 11.07 -3.29
CA SER A 555 25.63 11.34 -1.87
C SER A 555 25.86 10.07 -1.04
N ALA A 556 25.24 8.94 -1.40
CA ALA A 556 25.42 7.65 -0.71
C ALA A 556 26.90 7.22 -0.64
N PHE A 557 27.66 7.42 -1.72
CA PHE A 557 29.11 7.17 -1.72
C PHE A 557 29.86 8.07 -0.72
N ILE A 558 29.58 9.37 -0.71
CA ILE A 558 30.18 10.31 0.25
C ILE A 558 29.82 9.92 1.68
N LEU A 559 28.55 9.58 1.95
CA LEU A 559 28.09 9.16 3.28
C LEU A 559 28.81 7.91 3.76
N ASN A 560 28.97 6.91 2.89
CA ASN A 560 29.68 5.68 3.20
C ASN A 560 31.18 5.94 3.51
N ASP A 561 31.83 6.86 2.79
CA ASP A 561 33.22 7.25 3.07
C ASP A 561 33.37 8.00 4.41
N LEU A 562 32.43 8.91 4.72
CA LEU A 562 32.47 9.69 5.96
C LEU A 562 32.24 8.82 7.21
N LEU A 563 31.25 7.93 7.19
CA LEU A 563 30.95 7.03 8.31
C LEU A 563 32.08 6.04 8.60
N LYS A 564 32.83 5.63 7.56
CA LYS A 564 34.05 4.81 7.74
C LYS A 564 35.15 5.58 8.48
N LYS A 565 35.31 6.89 8.25
CA LYS A 565 36.34 7.68 8.93
C LYS A 565 36.03 7.89 10.41
N GLU A 566 34.77 8.06 10.79
CA GLU A 566 34.37 8.17 12.21
C GLU A 566 34.61 6.88 12.99
N SER A 567 34.49 5.71 12.35
CA SER A 567 34.77 4.41 12.97
C SER A 567 36.28 4.10 13.10
N PHE A 568 37.13 4.70 12.26
CA PHE A 568 38.60 4.62 12.40
C PHE A 568 39.18 5.64 13.40
N CYS A 569 38.51 6.77 13.66
CA CYS A 569 38.97 7.79 14.62
C CYS A 569 38.62 7.49 16.10
N GLY A 570 37.98 6.35 16.40
CA GLY A 570 37.67 5.92 17.78
C GLY A 570 38.84 5.28 18.55
N ALA A 571 40.05 5.29 17.98
CA ALA A 571 41.25 4.73 18.57
C ALA A 571 42.31 5.80 18.85
N ASP A 572 41.94 6.88 19.54
CA ASP A 572 42.88 7.64 20.36
C ASP A 572 42.15 8.10 21.62
N GLN A 573 42.74 7.76 22.76
CA GLN A 573 42.20 8.03 24.10
C GLN A 573 42.22 9.53 24.37
N ASP A 574 41.06 10.12 24.68
CA ASP A 574 40.95 11.04 25.81
C ASP A 574 39.52 11.08 26.37
N ILE A 575 39.45 11.08 27.69
CA ILE A 575 38.30 10.73 28.52
C ILE A 575 37.31 11.90 28.65
N VAL A 576 36.07 11.73 28.16
CA VAL A 576 34.85 12.31 28.79
C VAL A 576 33.72 11.28 28.74
N LYS A 577 33.29 10.84 29.91
CA LYS A 577 32.23 9.84 30.12
C LYS A 577 30.88 10.30 29.57
N GLY A 578 30.25 9.46 28.74
CA GLY A 578 28.85 9.56 28.35
C GLY A 578 28.38 8.29 27.63
N ASN A 579 28.00 7.27 28.40
CA ASN A 579 27.33 6.01 28.03
C ASN A 579 27.43 5.53 26.58
N GLY A 580 28.60 4.97 26.21
CA GLY A 580 28.79 4.18 25.00
C GLY A 580 28.45 2.70 25.24
N ILE A 581 27.60 2.15 24.38
CA ILE A 581 27.33 0.71 24.29
C ILE A 581 28.47 0.07 23.48
N THR A 582 29.25 -0.79 24.13
CA THR A 582 30.28 -1.61 23.48
C THR A 582 29.61 -2.76 22.72
N VAL A 583 29.66 -2.76 21.39
CA VAL A 583 29.25 -3.93 20.59
C VAL A 583 30.46 -4.84 20.43
N LYS A 584 30.45 -5.97 21.15
CA LYS A 584 31.33 -7.10 20.87
C LYS A 584 30.83 -7.80 19.60
N LEU A 585 31.72 -8.03 18.64
CA LEU A 585 31.49 -9.04 17.60
C LEU A 585 31.63 -10.42 18.25
N GLU A 586 30.50 -11.09 18.47
CA GLU A 586 30.46 -12.53 18.66
C GLU A 586 29.96 -13.16 17.35
N GLU A 587 30.78 -14.04 16.78
CA GLU A 587 30.38 -14.95 15.70
C GLU A 587 29.34 -15.93 16.26
N GLU A 588 28.06 -15.62 16.09
CA GLU A 588 26.99 -16.55 16.47
C GLU A 588 26.47 -17.33 15.26
N THR A 589 26.90 -18.58 15.27
CA THR A 589 26.31 -19.74 14.60
C THR A 589 24.78 -19.71 14.61
N MET A 590 24.20 -19.90 13.43
CA MET A 590 22.77 -19.96 13.11
C MET A 590 21.98 -20.89 14.07
N MET A 591 21.36 -20.34 15.12
CA MET A 591 20.40 -21.07 15.97
C MET A 591 18.99 -21.09 15.35
N HIS A 592 18.47 -22.30 15.17
CA HIS A 592 17.09 -22.57 14.77
C HIS A 592 16.10 -22.28 15.91
N MET A 593 15.19 -21.32 15.72
CA MET A 593 13.90 -21.30 16.43
C MET A 593 12.78 -21.87 15.55
N LYS A 594 12.12 -22.90 16.09
CA LYS A 594 10.94 -23.57 15.55
C LYS A 594 9.74 -22.62 15.46
N ILE A 595 9.18 -22.48 14.27
CA ILE A 595 7.76 -22.18 14.09
C ILE A 595 7.09 -23.49 13.67
N ASN A 596 6.20 -23.99 14.51
CA ASN A 596 5.40 -25.17 14.22
C ASN A 596 4.38 -24.85 13.12
N GLY A 597 4.31 -25.74 12.12
CA GLY A 597 3.34 -25.70 11.01
C GLY A 597 4.00 -26.01 9.67
N GLY A 598 4.35 -27.27 9.45
CA GLY A 598 5.24 -27.69 8.36
C GLY A 598 4.58 -28.02 7.03
N ALA A 599 5.36 -27.84 5.95
CA ALA A 599 5.66 -28.88 4.98
C ALA A 599 7.01 -28.54 4.32
N ARG A 600 8.09 -29.21 4.78
CA ARG A 600 9.44 -29.08 4.19
C ARG A 600 9.52 -29.91 2.91
N CYS A 601 10.09 -29.35 1.85
CA CYS A 601 10.79 -30.11 0.81
C CYS A 601 12.16 -29.48 0.62
N LEU A 602 13.18 -30.16 1.14
CA LEU A 602 14.59 -29.91 0.89
C LEU A 602 14.93 -30.31 -0.55
N SER A 603 15.62 -29.44 -1.29
CA SER A 603 16.44 -29.82 -2.46
C SER A 603 17.88 -29.42 -2.14
N LYS A 604 18.71 -30.42 -1.84
CA LYS A 604 20.16 -30.30 -1.95
C LYS A 604 20.50 -30.50 -3.42
N GLU A 605 21.17 -29.51 -4.02
CA GLU A 605 21.79 -29.65 -5.33
C GLU A 605 22.97 -30.62 -5.24
N LEU A 606 22.94 -31.65 -6.08
CA LEU A 606 24.07 -32.51 -6.41
C LEU A 606 24.66 -31.95 -7.70
N ASN A 607 25.88 -31.40 -7.62
CA ASN A 607 26.70 -31.17 -8.81
C ASN A 607 27.68 -32.33 -8.96
N SER A 608 27.57 -32.99 -10.11
CA SER A 608 28.41 -34.08 -10.60
C SER A 608 29.78 -33.56 -11.06
N GLY A 609 30.86 -34.23 -10.69
CA GLY A 609 32.20 -33.98 -11.22
C GLY A 609 33.28 -34.91 -10.66
N ASN A 610 33.43 -36.07 -11.31
CA ASN A 610 34.59 -36.98 -11.43
C ASN A 610 35.53 -37.31 -10.24
N MET A 611 35.52 -38.62 -9.95
CA MET A 611 36.56 -39.56 -9.50
C MET A 611 37.99 -39.06 -9.26
N VAL A 612 38.59 -39.47 -8.13
CA VAL A 612 39.64 -40.52 -8.03
C VAL A 612 39.63 -41.14 -6.60
N GLU A 613 39.88 -42.45 -6.57
CA GLU A 613 40.24 -43.44 -5.53
C GLU A 613 40.75 -42.89 -4.16
N GLU A 614 40.59 -43.56 -3.01
CA GLU A 614 40.96 -44.95 -2.73
C GLU A 614 40.45 -45.41 -1.34
N GLU A 615 40.10 -46.69 -1.26
CA GLU A 615 40.07 -47.65 -0.13
C GLU A 615 39.74 -47.28 1.33
N GLY A 616 38.83 -48.10 1.90
CA GLY A 616 39.14 -48.81 3.15
C GLY A 616 38.10 -48.73 4.28
N GLY A 617 37.46 -49.87 4.58
CA GLY A 617 37.26 -50.28 5.98
C GLY A 617 35.86 -50.16 6.60
N HIS A 618 35.00 -51.14 6.31
CA HIS A 618 34.22 -51.99 7.22
C HIS A 618 33.67 -51.49 8.58
N CYS A 619 32.42 -51.97 8.80
CA CYS A 619 31.73 -52.39 10.04
C CYS A 619 31.31 -51.29 11.04
N GLY A 620 30.11 -51.28 11.63
CA GLY A 620 28.99 -52.22 11.66
C GLY A 620 28.29 -52.11 13.02
N GLY A 621 26.96 -52.27 13.04
CA GLY A 621 26.30 -52.91 14.19
C GLY A 621 25.25 -52.13 14.98
N CYS A 622 24.03 -52.72 14.97
CA CYS A 622 23.06 -52.86 16.07
C CYS A 622 22.29 -51.61 16.52
N GLY A 623 21.00 -51.64 16.82
CA GLY A 623 19.95 -52.65 17.04
C GLY A 623 18.84 -51.87 17.78
N GLY A 624 17.54 -51.94 17.47
CA GLY A 624 16.66 -53.09 17.63
C GLY A 624 15.54 -52.76 18.64
N CYS A 625 14.30 -52.71 18.13
CA CYS A 625 13.03 -53.11 18.74
C CYS A 625 12.32 -52.28 19.85
N GLY A 626 10.98 -52.13 19.69
CA GLY A 626 10.04 -52.31 20.81
C GLY A 626 8.76 -51.44 20.88
N GLY A 627 7.73 -51.76 20.08
CA GLY A 627 6.34 -52.03 20.51
C GLY A 627 5.47 -51.04 21.34
N CYS A 628 4.36 -50.62 20.69
CA CYS A 628 2.93 -50.65 21.11
C CYS A 628 2.39 -49.92 22.37
N GLY A 629 1.24 -49.25 22.18
CA GLY A 629 0.15 -49.16 23.18
C GLY A 629 -0.59 -47.82 23.18
N GLY A 630 -1.91 -47.83 22.97
CA GLY A 630 -2.75 -46.62 22.83
C GLY A 630 -3.38 -46.10 24.14
N GLY A 631 -4.25 -45.09 24.03
CA GLY A 631 -5.21 -44.73 25.09
C GLY A 631 -5.37 -43.24 25.43
N SER A 632 -6.48 -42.65 24.96
CA SER A 632 -7.43 -41.76 25.66
C SER A 632 -7.00 -40.63 26.62
N GLY A 633 -7.46 -39.41 26.32
CA GLY A 633 -8.30 -38.59 27.22
C GLY A 633 -7.67 -37.55 28.18
N CYS A 634 -8.44 -36.47 28.41
CA CYS A 634 -8.29 -35.35 29.36
C CYS A 634 -7.39 -34.19 28.86
N GLY A 635 -7.75 -32.90 28.91
CA GLY A 635 -8.63 -32.17 29.81
C GLY A 635 -7.78 -31.38 30.82
N GLY A 636 -7.71 -30.05 30.73
CA GLY A 636 -7.03 -29.23 31.74
C GLY A 636 -6.59 -27.84 31.25
N GLY A 637 -7.03 -26.79 31.94
CA GLY A 637 -6.75 -25.39 31.64
C GLY A 637 -5.62 -24.75 32.46
N GLY A 638 -5.60 -23.41 32.44
CA GLY A 638 -4.68 -22.52 33.17
C GLY A 638 -3.48 -22.07 32.32
N GLY A 639 -3.04 -20.82 32.30
CA GLY A 639 -3.36 -19.67 33.15
C GLY A 639 -2.75 -18.39 32.55
N ARG A 640 -3.32 -17.25 32.95
CA ARG A 640 -2.75 -15.91 32.77
C ARG A 640 -1.58 -15.72 33.74
N CYS A 641 -0.50 -15.14 33.25
CA CYS A 641 0.49 -14.44 34.08
C CYS A 641 0.69 -13.04 33.48
N GLY A 642 0.36 -12.01 34.26
CA GLY A 642 0.73 -10.63 33.97
C GLY A 642 2.15 -10.34 34.44
N ASN A 643 2.69 -9.21 34.01
CA ASN A 643 3.70 -8.50 34.79
C ASN A 643 3.46 -6.99 34.71
N MET A 644 3.62 -6.39 35.88
CA MET A 644 3.26 -5.06 36.33
C MET A 644 4.53 -4.21 36.32
N MET A 645 4.45 -2.94 35.89
CA MET A 645 5.50 -1.94 36.14
C MET A 645 4.98 -0.97 37.19
N THR A 646 5.69 -0.93 38.31
CA THR A 646 5.52 -0.01 39.44
C THR A 646 6.14 1.34 39.09
N ASN A 647 5.38 2.42 39.31
CA ASN A 647 5.91 3.77 39.33
C ASN A 647 5.61 4.33 40.74
N GLU A 648 6.65 4.61 41.51
CA GLU A 648 6.56 5.35 42.76
C GLU A 648 6.95 6.80 42.51
N ASN A 649 6.01 7.73 42.73
CA ASN A 649 6.25 8.87 43.60
C ASN A 649 4.93 9.45 44.09
N VAL A 650 4.89 9.63 45.41
CA VAL A 650 3.74 9.91 46.27
C VAL A 650 3.47 11.41 46.35
N THR A 651 2.20 11.82 46.41
CA THR A 651 1.69 12.79 47.41
C THR A 651 0.14 12.87 47.42
N THR A 652 -0.44 12.14 48.38
CA THR A 652 -1.52 12.52 49.33
C THR A 652 -2.86 13.14 48.91
N GLY A 653 -3.93 12.45 49.34
CA GLY A 653 -5.26 12.98 49.72
C GLY A 653 -6.38 12.52 48.79
N GLY A 654 -7.46 11.83 49.16
CA GLY A 654 -8.08 11.42 50.42
C GLY A 654 -9.58 11.15 50.13
N GLY A 655 -10.19 10.12 50.74
CA GLY A 655 -11.64 9.83 50.71
C GLY A 655 -12.03 8.69 49.74
N SER A 656 -12.32 7.46 50.20
CA SER A 656 -13.56 7.01 50.88
C SER A 656 -14.77 7.00 49.94
N CYS A 657 -15.64 6.00 49.78
CA CYS A 657 -15.83 4.61 50.19
C CYS A 657 -17.08 4.12 49.40
N THR A 658 -17.31 2.80 49.33
CA THR A 658 -18.57 2.09 48.98
C THR A 658 -18.99 2.06 47.50
N GLY A 659 -19.45 0.96 46.89
CA GLY A 659 -19.76 -0.40 47.34
C GLY A 659 -20.79 -1.06 46.41
N GLY A 660 -20.62 -2.35 46.11
CA GLY A 660 -21.63 -3.29 45.55
C GLY A 660 -21.92 -3.17 44.04
N SER A 661 -21.65 -4.14 43.16
CA SER A 661 -22.20 -5.51 43.06
C SER A 661 -23.74 -5.51 43.05
N THR A 662 -24.50 -6.18 42.20
CA THR A 662 -24.42 -7.38 41.33
C THR A 662 -25.46 -7.18 40.21
N GLY A 663 -25.40 -7.80 39.04
CA GLY A 663 -25.81 -9.19 38.84
C GLY A 663 -26.60 -9.33 37.52
N CYS A 664 -26.32 -10.42 36.81
CA CYS A 664 -26.80 -10.79 35.49
C CYS A 664 -28.31 -11.04 35.38
N GLY A 665 -28.84 -11.04 34.14
CA GLY A 665 -29.97 -11.91 33.80
C GLY A 665 -30.78 -11.54 32.54
N GLY A 666 -30.53 -12.25 31.44
CA GLY A 666 -31.57 -13.03 30.75
C GLY A 666 -32.58 -12.34 29.82
N CYS A 667 -32.42 -12.64 28.52
CA CYS A 667 -33.42 -13.07 27.52
C CYS A 667 -34.90 -12.61 27.60
N GLY A 668 -35.44 -12.16 26.46
CA GLY A 668 -36.88 -12.27 26.17
C GLY A 668 -37.38 -11.24 25.17
N GLY A 669 -37.89 -11.69 24.02
CA GLY A 669 -38.33 -10.84 22.92
C GLY A 669 -39.79 -10.35 22.99
N CYS A 670 -40.27 -9.95 21.80
CA CYS A 670 -41.63 -9.59 21.38
C CYS A 670 -41.91 -8.09 21.15
N GLY A 671 -41.94 -7.73 19.86
CA GLY A 671 -43.08 -7.16 19.13
C GLY A 671 -44.06 -6.22 19.83
N GLY A 672 -44.31 -5.09 19.17
CA GLY A 672 -45.48 -4.25 19.42
C GLY A 672 -45.51 -3.05 18.48
N GLY A 673 -46.20 -3.20 17.35
CA GLY A 673 -46.73 -2.07 16.58
C GLY A 673 -48.16 -1.81 17.02
N CYS A 674 -48.54 -0.53 17.14
CA CYS A 674 -49.92 -0.04 17.16
C CYS A 674 -49.91 1.42 16.69
N GLY A 675 -50.66 1.72 15.63
CA GLY A 675 -51.00 3.08 15.21
C GLY A 675 -52.26 3.60 15.90
N ASN A 676 -52.59 4.88 15.67
CA ASN A 676 -53.95 5.40 15.79
C ASN A 676 -54.16 6.64 14.90
N MET A 677 -55.21 6.57 14.08
CA MET A 677 -56.02 7.67 13.50
C MET A 677 -56.92 8.29 14.62
N MET A 678 -57.66 9.41 14.56
CA MET A 678 -58.28 10.31 13.56
C MET A 678 -58.37 11.74 14.22
N THR A 679 -58.60 12.88 13.55
CA THR A 679 -59.88 13.35 12.98
C THR A 679 -59.69 14.71 12.28
N ASN A 680 -60.50 14.92 11.25
CA ASN A 680 -60.65 16.13 10.42
C ASN A 680 -61.63 17.11 11.08
N GLU A 681 -61.44 18.43 10.92
CA GLU A 681 -62.54 19.38 10.67
C GLU A 681 -62.05 20.76 10.15
N ASN A 682 -62.77 21.24 9.13
CA ASN A 682 -62.99 22.63 8.68
C ASN A 682 -61.96 23.37 7.79
N VAL A 683 -62.41 23.53 6.54
CA VAL A 683 -61.97 24.42 5.45
C VAL A 683 -62.60 25.82 5.64
N PRO A 684 -61.97 26.90 5.17
CA PRO A 684 -62.60 27.62 4.07
C PRO A 684 -61.65 27.90 2.90
N SER A 685 -62.24 27.79 1.72
CA SER A 685 -61.73 28.08 0.39
C SER A 685 -61.26 29.53 0.22
N LEU A 686 -60.17 29.71 -0.54
CA LEU A 686 -60.07 30.78 -1.53
C LEU A 686 -59.12 30.33 -2.65
N VAL A 687 -59.70 30.20 -3.83
CA VAL A 687 -59.09 29.89 -5.12
C VAL A 687 -58.47 31.18 -5.67
N ALA A 688 -57.22 31.11 -6.12
CA ALA A 688 -56.72 31.92 -7.23
C ALA A 688 -55.54 31.18 -7.89
N GLU A 689 -55.83 30.58 -9.04
CA GLU A 689 -54.83 30.12 -10.01
C GLU A 689 -54.26 31.32 -10.81
N VAL A 690 -53.20 31.02 -11.58
CA VAL A 690 -52.70 31.70 -12.83
C VAL A 690 -51.51 32.68 -12.62
N PRO A 691 -50.47 32.71 -13.50
CA PRO A 691 -49.68 31.62 -14.09
C PRO A 691 -48.17 31.95 -14.18
N ILE A 692 -47.42 31.02 -14.77
CA ILE A 692 -46.08 31.19 -15.35
C ILE A 692 -46.10 32.28 -16.43
N ASP A 693 -45.14 33.21 -16.40
CA ASP A 693 -44.66 33.87 -17.61
C ASP A 693 -43.19 34.28 -17.53
N ALA A 694 -42.54 34.15 -18.68
CA ALA A 694 -41.13 34.43 -18.95
C ALA A 694 -40.84 35.93 -19.00
N VAL A 695 -39.67 36.35 -18.53
CA VAL A 695 -38.97 37.53 -19.09
C VAL A 695 -37.47 37.30 -19.06
N ALA A 696 -36.90 37.31 -20.27
CA ALA A 696 -35.50 37.52 -20.53
C ALA A 696 -35.12 38.98 -20.26
N ALA A 697 -34.01 39.20 -19.56
CA ALA A 697 -33.07 40.31 -19.73
C ALA A 697 -31.76 39.94 -19.04
#